data_AF-A0A0M3IM39-F1
#
_entry.id   AF-A0A0M3IM39-F1
#
_cell.length_a   1.000
_cell.length_b   1.000
_cell.length_c   1.000
_cell.angle_alpha   90.00
_cell.angle_beta   90.00
_cell.angle_gamma   90.00
#
_symmetry.space_group_name_H-M   'P 1'
#
loop_
_entity.id
_entity.type
_entity.pdbx_description
1 polymer ?
#
loop_
_entity_poly.entity_id
_entity_poly.type
_entity_poly.pdbx_seq_one_letter_code
_entity_poly.pdbx_strand_id
1 'polypeptide(L)'
;MKITISKNSFKFNTGQSIVSIGLNEDASNQMLLFNQQNEVRENTVINPFPYLNPRSSPYAALIVSSSNVEIRRNCFKNPRASFEIATELSQHAKWIDARENNWGHPFPGTFMHRIFDQFNRYSLASIEVNPFAAVCNQRNPHITTVQQYYRSFRKEGEPYVLGGTIWENEDLDTGRYTIMDDLNIVPGARLTISPGTVFEFSNGVGMLVQGEMIRADFQRASEPVTFTSRPFQLPKLAQIRLVDENDNQEVTAGRLEVFVDGQWGTICNRSWSEQLARLACNQLGLIMDSEHFENWRIFPSAGSLPMVMDNIRCEEREYDLTQCRHDGVTHNLASSCASTEVVGIRCAEPRWAGVRYSLLANPPAITGQTSMDNWIIERAGLFDFRISAFSAALQIDWNYHSFQQLTIRDNFWNGIDVIYNDLTKKPAIRNSRFENNRRHGFKIRSPGMTIEDVIVNDNGNAGFRYNPRVSVSLQRDIVTWLERREQPEMEANNVYTIPNRNITTISVHESQLNQRKFLLARATSDCPLALLDPCVYELSLKASGFEYGLSARIAIQIVNRVGQRSDEDILIVDKNGNEEWSVRKDAIQFPIVSSSSNLEMRYTRTYGNPEVVLLVLFLDAQEYLDRFVHVYRSVIQTNQYGLSSMHYSDFNFADGTILNRWSVEKLWFQKVNFTANTEAVIWVHSPQHVLNDGTPIAQIGYHIDNCSVVNNTGSLIETHRDLYSSANVFHWNLWSNTFDNNENTIGYHIDNCSVVNNTGSLIETHRDLYSSANVFHWNLWSNTFDNNENTVISVHLPDTYNLLSPITHSFLITENRFENNNNFGICIDGYYAFVNISSNNFTNNNARQQSGIVEIRGMEKHFIFERNRIIDNWGMWALKVDIQSQSLRGTVPSLIQYNYLLKNRFISTTGDYVDSWPRSFAVGIFGAQLAEIHFNRFKNVLIDFELVSGCKSSEVSNQMNVTFNWWGIGNEAQILQRIFDFDDWNIYTLAEFSPFYVTEEHFINFWWTPQKVHIWPNVRILVLGHLIAEGTFWEPIRFKPINITEYEEIQGQVPTRYRRSSITKFWRRHWKSLMRFQRALRAKRRADWNAKDIVYQQFPSLRRQDPFYQRFTVRLNGSNPRWGFLEMYNATTGEYIPSCDREFTMRNAQVFILTLIFVSV
;
A
#
# COMPACT_ATOMS: atom_id res chain seq x y z
N MET A 1 -31.77 21.65 -15.47
CA MET A 1 -31.16 22.80 -16.18
C MET A 1 -31.10 22.46 -17.65
N LYS A 2 -31.61 23.31 -18.55
CA LYS A 2 -31.52 23.11 -20.00
C LYS A 2 -30.76 24.27 -20.61
N ILE A 3 -29.70 23.96 -21.38
CA ILE A 3 -28.89 24.95 -22.10
C ILE A 3 -29.10 24.70 -23.59
N THR A 4 -29.22 25.77 -24.38
CA THR A 4 -29.33 25.67 -25.84
C THR A 4 -28.36 26.66 -26.49
N ILE A 5 -27.52 26.15 -27.39
CA ILE A 5 -26.55 26.91 -28.18
C ILE A 5 -27.01 26.83 -29.64
N SER A 6 -27.41 27.96 -30.21
CA SER A 6 -27.98 28.03 -31.55
C SER A 6 -27.60 29.28 -32.33
N LYS A 7 -27.56 29.16 -33.67
CA LYS A 7 -27.30 30.23 -34.64
C LYS A 7 -25.95 30.96 -34.47
N ASN A 8 -24.92 30.26 -33.98
CA ASN A 8 -23.56 30.80 -33.86
C ASN A 8 -22.71 30.50 -35.10
N SER A 9 -21.69 31.33 -35.37
CA SER A 9 -20.77 31.13 -36.49
C SER A 9 -19.31 31.17 -36.02
N PHE A 10 -18.73 29.99 -35.84
CA PHE A 10 -17.32 29.78 -35.51
C PHE A 10 -16.52 29.59 -36.81
N LYS A 11 -15.88 30.66 -37.28
CA LYS A 11 -15.07 30.66 -38.50
C LYS A 11 -13.69 31.27 -38.30
N PHE A 12 -12.69 30.71 -38.97
CA PHE A 12 -11.29 31.18 -38.97
C PHE A 12 -10.63 31.28 -37.59
N ASN A 13 -11.15 30.56 -36.59
CA ASN A 13 -10.54 30.45 -35.27
C ASN A 13 -9.39 29.43 -35.30
N THR A 14 -8.48 29.57 -34.33
CA THR A 14 -7.35 28.67 -34.13
C THR A 14 -7.30 28.28 -32.66
N GLY A 15 -7.18 26.98 -32.37
CA GLY A 15 -7.12 26.44 -31.00
C GLY A 15 -6.99 24.92 -30.98
N GLN A 16 -6.95 24.31 -29.81
CA GLN A 16 -6.92 22.84 -29.68
C GLN A 16 -8.30 22.20 -29.86
N SER A 17 -9.33 22.94 -29.48
CA SER A 17 -10.71 22.75 -29.90
C SER A 17 -11.33 24.12 -30.16
N ILE A 18 -12.29 24.18 -31.08
CA ILE A 18 -12.99 25.43 -31.41
C ILE A 18 -14.24 25.56 -30.53
N VAL A 19 -14.87 24.43 -30.24
CA VAL A 19 -15.96 24.28 -29.28
C VAL A 19 -15.67 23.06 -28.40
N SER A 20 -15.79 23.21 -27.09
CA SER A 20 -15.77 22.11 -26.12
C SER A 20 -17.01 22.24 -25.24
N ILE A 21 -17.82 21.17 -25.17
CA ILE A 21 -19.10 21.16 -24.46
C ILE A 21 -19.29 19.87 -23.67
N GLY A 22 -19.85 20.02 -22.48
CA GLY A 22 -20.16 18.91 -21.58
C GLY A 22 -20.93 19.41 -20.37
N LEU A 23 -21.54 18.47 -19.67
CA LEU A 23 -22.27 18.66 -18.42
C LEU A 23 -21.83 17.58 -17.41
N ASN A 24 -22.45 17.55 -16.24
CA ASN A 24 -22.29 16.39 -15.35
C ASN A 24 -23.02 15.18 -15.96
N GLU A 25 -22.29 14.13 -16.29
CA GLU A 25 -22.78 12.91 -16.96
C GLU A 25 -23.95 12.26 -16.21
N ASP A 26 -23.79 12.05 -14.89
CA ASP A 26 -24.77 11.33 -14.06
C ASP A 26 -26.02 12.17 -13.71
N ALA A 27 -26.13 13.40 -14.24
CA ALA A 27 -27.17 14.36 -13.86
C ALA A 27 -28.43 14.26 -14.74
N SER A 28 -29.39 13.40 -14.33
CA SER A 28 -30.67 13.14 -15.02
C SER A 28 -31.53 14.36 -15.40
N ASN A 29 -31.34 15.50 -14.69
CA ASN A 29 -32.08 16.75 -14.92
C ASN A 29 -31.28 17.81 -15.70
N GLN A 30 -30.10 17.49 -16.24
CA GLN A 30 -29.28 18.38 -17.06
C GLN A 30 -29.32 17.94 -18.53
N MET A 31 -29.38 18.91 -19.46
CA MET A 31 -29.37 18.66 -20.89
C MET A 31 -28.82 19.88 -21.64
N LEU A 32 -27.95 19.66 -22.62
CA LEU A 32 -27.42 20.70 -23.50
C LEU A 32 -27.77 20.38 -24.96
N LEU A 33 -28.36 21.35 -25.65
CA LEU A 33 -28.74 21.26 -27.05
C LEU A 33 -27.81 22.16 -27.87
N PHE A 34 -26.89 21.57 -28.63
CA PHE A 34 -26.09 22.30 -29.63
C PHE A 34 -26.79 22.13 -30.98
N ASN A 35 -27.72 23.03 -31.30
CA ASN A 35 -28.63 22.84 -32.43
C ASN A 35 -29.07 24.13 -33.13
N GLN A 36 -29.87 23.99 -34.20
CA GLN A 36 -30.41 25.11 -34.99
C GLN A 36 -29.31 26.02 -35.60
N GLN A 37 -28.65 25.53 -36.64
CA GLN A 37 -27.80 26.32 -37.54
C GLN A 37 -26.56 26.93 -36.87
N ASN A 38 -25.86 26.20 -35.99
CA ASN A 38 -24.48 26.58 -35.67
C ASN A 38 -23.55 26.18 -36.83
N GLU A 39 -22.63 27.05 -37.19
CA GLU A 39 -21.60 26.80 -38.20
C GLU A 39 -20.21 26.72 -37.54
N VAL A 40 -19.51 25.60 -37.72
CA VAL A 40 -18.12 25.41 -37.30
C VAL A 40 -17.31 25.09 -38.55
N ARG A 41 -16.76 26.11 -39.23
CA ARG A 41 -16.16 25.95 -40.56
C ARG A 41 -14.87 26.76 -40.75
N GLU A 42 -13.96 26.27 -41.57
CA GLU A 42 -12.70 26.93 -41.94
C GLU A 42 -11.80 27.32 -40.74
N ASN A 43 -11.92 26.60 -39.62
CA ASN A 43 -11.06 26.76 -38.43
C ASN A 43 -9.81 25.87 -38.51
N THR A 44 -8.82 26.16 -37.67
CA THR A 44 -7.54 25.45 -37.59
C THR A 44 -7.38 24.80 -36.22
N VAL A 45 -7.12 23.48 -36.17
CA VAL A 45 -6.95 22.75 -34.91
C VAL A 45 -5.46 22.45 -34.67
N ILE A 46 -4.95 22.82 -33.51
CA ILE A 46 -3.55 22.64 -33.10
C ILE A 46 -3.41 21.35 -32.28
N ASN A 47 -2.44 20.51 -32.63
CA ASN A 47 -1.90 19.47 -31.74
C ASN A 47 -0.57 19.99 -31.10
N PRO A 48 -0.51 20.27 -29.78
CA PRO A 48 0.71 20.66 -29.08
C PRO A 48 1.74 19.52 -28.94
N PHE A 49 1.31 18.27 -29.02
CA PHE A 49 2.15 17.08 -28.81
C PHE A 49 2.10 16.18 -30.06
N PRO A 50 2.69 16.61 -31.20
CA PRO A 50 2.59 15.88 -32.48
C PRO A 50 3.24 14.48 -32.46
N TYR A 51 4.10 14.19 -31.48
CA TYR A 51 4.79 12.91 -31.33
C TYR A 51 4.06 11.93 -30.39
N LEU A 52 2.97 12.34 -29.74
CA LEU A 52 2.24 11.55 -28.73
C LEU A 52 0.75 11.47 -29.09
N ASN A 53 0.22 10.26 -29.23
CA ASN A 53 -1.20 10.04 -29.50
C ASN A 53 -2.00 10.06 -28.20
N PRO A 54 -2.98 10.97 -28.03
CA PRO A 54 -3.81 10.98 -26.83
C PRO A 54 -4.81 9.82 -26.83
N ARG A 55 -5.33 9.50 -25.64
CA ARG A 55 -6.37 8.49 -25.45
C ARG A 55 -7.67 9.08 -24.88
N SER A 56 -7.58 9.92 -23.85
CA SER A 56 -8.74 10.57 -23.21
C SER A 56 -9.14 11.90 -23.87
N SER A 57 -8.17 12.76 -24.21
CA SER A 57 -8.43 14.08 -24.81
C SER A 57 -7.87 14.20 -26.24
N PRO A 58 -8.71 14.05 -27.28
CA PRO A 58 -8.33 14.28 -28.68
C PRO A 58 -8.29 15.78 -29.04
N TYR A 59 -7.88 16.10 -30.27
CA TYR A 59 -7.91 17.46 -30.82
C TYR A 59 -8.88 17.50 -32.01
N ALA A 60 -9.98 18.22 -31.89
CA ALA A 60 -11.06 18.25 -32.87
C ALA A 60 -11.75 19.62 -32.91
N ALA A 61 -12.47 19.92 -34.00
CA ALA A 61 -13.19 21.19 -34.09
C ALA A 61 -14.29 21.31 -33.00
N LEU A 62 -15.00 20.22 -32.73
CA LEU A 62 -15.94 20.06 -31.61
C LEU A 62 -15.51 18.90 -30.69
N ILE A 63 -15.40 19.16 -29.39
CA ILE A 63 -15.17 18.14 -28.35
C ILE A 63 -16.40 18.03 -27.45
N VAL A 64 -16.78 16.78 -27.12
CA VAL A 64 -17.96 16.45 -26.30
C VAL A 64 -17.55 15.55 -25.13
N SER A 65 -17.89 15.93 -23.89
CA SER A 65 -17.49 15.18 -22.68
C SER A 65 -18.63 14.55 -21.88
N SER A 66 -19.89 14.63 -22.34
CA SER A 66 -21.03 13.96 -21.72
C SER A 66 -22.14 13.54 -22.71
N SER A 67 -22.89 12.48 -22.38
CA SER A 67 -23.95 11.87 -23.21
C SER A 67 -25.27 12.65 -23.18
N ASN A 68 -25.48 13.50 -22.17
CA ASN A 68 -26.61 14.43 -22.06
C ASN A 68 -26.45 15.71 -22.92
N VAL A 69 -25.51 15.68 -23.87
CA VAL A 69 -25.32 16.67 -24.94
C VAL A 69 -25.91 16.11 -26.24
N GLU A 70 -26.88 16.82 -26.81
CA GLU A 70 -27.50 16.50 -28.11
C GLU A 70 -27.07 17.52 -29.17
N ILE A 71 -26.45 17.05 -30.25
CA ILE A 71 -25.86 17.86 -31.32
C ILE A 71 -26.66 17.57 -32.59
N ARG A 72 -27.50 18.50 -33.06
CA ARG A 72 -28.32 18.27 -34.26
C ARG A 72 -28.49 19.51 -35.13
N ARG A 73 -28.52 19.35 -36.46
CA ARG A 73 -28.78 20.43 -37.44
C ARG A 73 -27.74 21.56 -37.41
N ASN A 74 -26.47 21.19 -37.30
CA ASN A 74 -25.31 22.09 -37.40
C ASN A 74 -24.51 21.81 -38.68
N CYS A 75 -23.56 22.69 -39.00
CA CYS A 75 -22.67 22.55 -40.16
C CYS A 75 -21.19 22.55 -39.78
N PHE A 76 -20.51 21.46 -40.11
CA PHE A 76 -19.07 21.26 -39.92
C PHE A 76 -18.34 21.27 -41.26
N LYS A 77 -17.17 21.91 -41.35
CA LYS A 77 -16.22 21.81 -42.47
C LYS A 77 -14.91 22.50 -42.11
N ASN A 78 -13.98 21.81 -41.46
CA ASN A 78 -12.71 22.37 -40.98
C ASN A 78 -11.54 21.62 -41.64
N PRO A 79 -11.11 22.01 -42.85
CA PRO A 79 -10.10 21.25 -43.60
C PRO A 79 -8.71 21.23 -42.93
N ARG A 80 -8.44 22.13 -41.97
CA ARG A 80 -7.20 22.15 -41.17
C ARG A 80 -7.37 21.52 -39.76
N ALA A 81 -8.29 20.57 -39.63
CA ALA A 81 -8.49 19.79 -38.41
C ALA A 81 -8.51 18.30 -38.77
N SER A 82 -7.75 17.46 -38.06
CA SER A 82 -7.78 16.00 -38.29
C SER A 82 -9.20 15.44 -38.07
N PHE A 83 -9.85 15.89 -37.00
CA PHE A 83 -11.20 15.47 -36.62
C PHE A 83 -12.17 16.67 -36.57
N GLU A 84 -13.38 16.48 -37.11
CA GLU A 84 -14.48 17.45 -37.05
C GLU A 84 -15.18 17.41 -35.68
N ILE A 85 -15.40 16.20 -35.16
CA ILE A 85 -15.98 15.95 -33.83
C ILE A 85 -15.19 14.84 -33.11
N ALA A 86 -15.08 14.97 -31.79
CA ALA A 86 -14.50 13.96 -30.94
C ALA A 86 -15.15 13.89 -29.55
N THR A 87 -14.99 12.77 -28.87
CA THR A 87 -15.48 12.55 -27.50
C THR A 87 -14.34 12.39 -26.49
N GLU A 88 -14.56 12.89 -25.28
CA GLU A 88 -13.73 12.63 -24.07
C GLU A 88 -14.46 11.73 -23.06
N LEU A 89 -15.70 11.32 -23.35
CA LEU A 89 -16.50 10.49 -22.45
C LEU A 89 -15.95 9.06 -22.41
N SER A 90 -15.22 8.74 -21.35
CA SER A 90 -14.62 7.44 -21.06
C SER A 90 -15.61 6.37 -20.56
N GLN A 91 -16.85 6.40 -21.08
CA GLN A 91 -17.87 5.39 -20.82
C GLN A 91 -18.31 4.76 -22.14
N HIS A 92 -17.63 3.69 -22.55
CA HIS A 92 -17.82 2.95 -23.80
C HIS A 92 -19.20 2.29 -24.00
N ALA A 93 -20.05 2.26 -22.97
CA ALA A 93 -21.45 1.82 -23.07
C ALA A 93 -22.45 2.97 -23.25
N LYS A 94 -21.99 4.22 -23.15
CA LYS A 94 -22.77 5.41 -23.51
C LYS A 94 -22.45 5.79 -24.96
N TRP A 95 -23.32 6.61 -25.53
CA TRP A 95 -23.19 7.17 -26.87
C TRP A 95 -23.60 8.64 -26.88
N ILE A 96 -23.13 9.39 -27.87
CA ILE A 96 -23.43 10.81 -28.06
C ILE A 96 -24.31 10.97 -29.31
N ASP A 97 -25.42 11.69 -29.18
CA ASP A 97 -26.34 11.94 -30.30
C ASP A 97 -25.85 13.11 -31.15
N ALA A 98 -25.22 12.79 -32.28
CA ALA A 98 -24.72 13.73 -33.27
C ALA A 98 -25.44 13.58 -34.64
N ARG A 99 -26.72 13.19 -34.62
CA ARG A 99 -27.55 12.96 -35.81
C ARG A 99 -28.03 14.27 -36.46
N GLU A 100 -28.53 14.20 -37.67
CA GLU A 100 -29.06 15.32 -38.46
C GLU A 100 -28.06 16.48 -38.70
N ASN A 101 -26.75 16.27 -38.56
CA ASN A 101 -25.72 17.29 -38.84
C ASN A 101 -25.16 17.18 -40.26
N ASN A 102 -24.66 18.30 -40.80
CA ASN A 102 -23.92 18.32 -42.05
C ASN A 102 -22.40 18.27 -41.76
N TRP A 103 -21.74 17.20 -42.21
CA TRP A 103 -20.30 16.97 -42.02
C TRP A 103 -19.45 17.48 -43.20
N GLY A 104 -19.92 18.50 -43.91
CA GLY A 104 -19.18 19.19 -44.96
C GLY A 104 -19.09 18.48 -46.31
N HIS A 105 -19.42 17.19 -46.38
CA HIS A 105 -19.42 16.38 -47.61
C HIS A 105 -20.59 15.37 -47.62
N PRO A 106 -21.20 15.06 -48.78
CA PRO A 106 -22.38 14.18 -48.84
C PRO A 106 -22.06 12.68 -48.82
N PHE A 107 -20.79 12.28 -48.97
CA PHE A 107 -20.38 10.87 -49.03
C PHE A 107 -19.73 10.39 -47.70
N PRO A 108 -20.26 9.35 -47.01
CA PRO A 108 -19.78 8.92 -45.69
C PRO A 108 -18.27 8.68 -45.56
N GLY A 109 -17.64 7.98 -46.50
CA GLY A 109 -16.21 7.63 -46.41
C GLY A 109 -15.25 8.81 -46.28
N THR A 110 -15.69 10.01 -46.70
CA THR A 110 -14.88 11.25 -46.61
C THR A 110 -14.93 11.96 -45.26
N PHE A 111 -15.93 11.66 -44.40
CA PHE A 111 -16.05 12.29 -43.08
C PHE A 111 -16.02 11.30 -41.92
N MET A 112 -16.34 10.02 -42.15
CA MET A 112 -16.37 8.99 -41.10
C MET A 112 -15.00 8.75 -40.44
N HIS A 113 -13.90 8.91 -41.19
CA HIS A 113 -12.54 8.86 -40.65
C HIS A 113 -12.12 10.14 -39.88
N ARG A 114 -13.00 11.15 -39.82
CA ARG A 114 -12.80 12.45 -39.17
C ARG A 114 -13.66 12.61 -37.91
N ILE A 115 -14.21 11.49 -37.42
CA ILE A 115 -14.91 11.35 -36.15
C ILE A 115 -13.97 10.55 -35.24
N PHE A 116 -13.62 11.09 -34.07
CA PHE A 116 -12.79 10.37 -33.09
C PHE A 116 -13.66 9.89 -31.92
N ASP A 117 -13.91 8.59 -31.88
CA ASP A 117 -14.82 7.94 -30.91
C ASP A 117 -14.33 6.54 -30.50
N GLN A 118 -15.24 5.69 -29.99
CA GLN A 118 -14.99 4.29 -29.66
C GLN A 118 -14.22 3.49 -30.75
N PHE A 119 -14.39 3.83 -32.04
CA PHE A 119 -13.67 3.14 -33.12
C PHE A 119 -12.18 3.47 -33.12
N ASN A 120 -11.77 4.66 -32.66
CA ASN A 120 -10.35 5.02 -32.53
C ASN A 120 -9.77 4.57 -31.20
N ARG A 121 -10.54 4.66 -30.11
CA ARG A 121 -10.13 4.24 -28.77
C ARG A 121 -11.25 3.47 -28.07
N TYR A 122 -11.04 2.18 -27.78
CA TYR A 122 -12.10 1.28 -27.30
C TYR A 122 -12.75 1.73 -25.97
N SER A 123 -12.04 2.55 -25.18
CA SER A 123 -12.46 3.07 -23.88
C SER A 123 -13.35 4.32 -23.95
N LEU A 124 -13.61 4.85 -25.14
CA LEU A 124 -14.49 6.01 -25.34
C LEU A 124 -15.92 5.58 -25.72
N ALA A 125 -16.88 6.47 -25.46
CA ALA A 125 -18.24 6.39 -26.00
C ALA A 125 -18.26 6.41 -27.54
N SER A 126 -19.31 5.85 -28.15
CA SER A 126 -19.55 6.00 -29.60
C SER A 126 -20.22 7.34 -29.92
N ILE A 127 -20.03 7.85 -31.15
CA ILE A 127 -20.72 9.05 -31.64
C ILE A 127 -21.68 8.62 -32.76
N GLU A 128 -22.99 8.75 -32.53
CA GLU A 128 -24.00 8.37 -33.51
C GLU A 128 -24.28 9.55 -34.47
N VAL A 129 -23.97 9.35 -35.75
CA VAL A 129 -24.08 10.37 -36.80
C VAL A 129 -25.12 10.03 -37.88
N ASN A 130 -25.75 8.87 -37.82
CA ASN A 130 -26.74 8.38 -38.79
C ASN A 130 -28.18 8.59 -38.27
N PRO A 131 -29.08 9.24 -39.02
CA PRO A 131 -28.88 9.85 -40.34
C PRO A 131 -28.23 11.23 -40.25
N PHE A 132 -27.64 11.69 -41.37
CA PHE A 132 -26.93 12.97 -41.49
C PHE A 132 -27.61 13.90 -42.51
N ALA A 133 -27.28 15.19 -42.49
CA ALA A 133 -27.81 16.18 -43.42
C ALA A 133 -26.86 16.37 -44.61
N ALA A 134 -27.31 16.10 -45.85
CA ALA A 134 -26.47 16.21 -47.03
C ALA A 134 -26.09 17.67 -47.38
N VAL A 135 -26.92 18.64 -47.00
CA VAL A 135 -26.74 20.07 -47.30
C VAL A 135 -26.82 20.92 -46.03
N CYS A 136 -25.89 21.84 -45.88
CA CYS A 136 -25.83 22.81 -44.79
C CYS A 136 -26.91 23.91 -44.91
N ASN A 137 -27.37 24.46 -43.77
CA ASN A 137 -28.20 25.67 -43.65
C ASN A 137 -29.57 25.72 -44.35
N GLN A 138 -30.10 24.61 -44.86
CA GLN A 138 -31.50 24.56 -45.29
C GLN A 138 -32.46 24.55 -44.08
N ARG A 139 -33.63 25.20 -44.22
CA ARG A 139 -34.69 25.21 -43.18
C ARG A 139 -35.21 23.80 -42.88
N ASN A 140 -35.38 23.01 -43.94
CA ASN A 140 -35.64 21.57 -43.91
C ASN A 140 -34.53 20.91 -44.75
N PRO A 141 -33.39 20.52 -44.16
CA PRO A 141 -32.32 19.87 -44.90
C PRO A 141 -32.75 18.47 -45.34
N HIS A 142 -32.28 18.02 -46.50
CA HIS A 142 -32.45 16.63 -46.90
C HIS A 142 -31.61 15.73 -45.97
N ILE A 143 -32.32 14.96 -45.14
CA ILE A 143 -31.74 13.97 -44.24
C ILE A 143 -31.53 12.67 -45.03
N THR A 144 -30.31 12.17 -45.01
CA THR A 144 -29.85 10.99 -45.75
C THR A 144 -29.23 10.00 -44.76
N THR A 145 -29.47 8.71 -44.97
CA THR A 145 -28.83 7.65 -44.19
C THR A 145 -27.45 7.32 -44.73
N VAL A 146 -26.57 6.84 -43.85
CA VAL A 146 -25.31 6.22 -44.24
C VAL A 146 -25.63 4.96 -45.04
N GLN A 147 -25.45 4.99 -46.37
CA GLN A 147 -25.72 3.86 -47.26
C GLN A 147 -24.66 2.77 -47.07
N GLN A 148 -24.92 1.82 -46.16
CA GLN A 148 -24.12 0.59 -45.93
C GLN A 148 -22.60 0.80 -45.73
N TYR A 149 -22.15 2.02 -45.44
CA TYR A 149 -20.75 2.32 -45.19
C TYR A 149 -20.41 2.01 -43.74
N TYR A 150 -19.55 1.01 -43.55
CA TYR A 150 -18.95 0.67 -42.26
C TYR A 150 -17.48 1.10 -42.24
N ARG A 151 -17.01 1.55 -41.08
CA ARG A 151 -15.57 1.82 -40.88
C ARG A 151 -14.84 0.48 -40.84
N SER A 152 -14.02 0.22 -41.87
CA SER A 152 -13.17 -0.98 -41.96
C SER A 152 -11.96 -0.86 -41.03
N PHE A 153 -11.60 -1.96 -40.35
CA PHE A 153 -10.37 -2.00 -39.54
C PHE A 153 -9.10 -2.09 -40.40
N ARG A 154 -9.19 -2.59 -41.65
CA ARG A 154 -8.14 -2.52 -42.67
C ARG A 154 -8.27 -1.18 -43.41
N LYS A 155 -7.20 -0.40 -43.50
CA LYS A 155 -7.23 0.89 -44.21
C LYS A 155 -7.23 0.69 -45.73
N GLU A 156 -8.10 1.42 -46.43
CA GLU A 156 -8.23 1.35 -47.89
C GLU A 156 -6.91 1.74 -48.58
N GLY A 157 -6.39 0.86 -49.44
CA GLY A 157 -5.10 1.03 -50.12
C GLY A 157 -3.85 0.70 -49.28
N GLU A 158 -3.98 0.45 -47.98
CA GLU A 158 -2.87 0.15 -47.06
C GLU A 158 -3.15 -1.13 -46.24
N PRO A 159 -3.07 -2.34 -46.84
CA PRO A 159 -3.53 -3.59 -46.22
C PRO A 159 -2.75 -4.01 -44.96
N TYR A 160 -1.55 -3.48 -44.76
CA TYR A 160 -0.73 -3.69 -43.56
C TYR A 160 -0.94 -2.63 -42.47
N VAL A 161 -1.86 -1.68 -42.67
CA VAL A 161 -2.22 -0.66 -41.67
C VAL A 161 -3.61 -0.98 -41.13
N LEU A 162 -3.66 -1.31 -39.83
CA LEU A 162 -4.87 -1.70 -39.14
C LEU A 162 -5.21 -0.70 -38.01
N GLY A 163 -6.50 -0.64 -37.67
CA GLY A 163 -7.00 0.11 -36.53
C GLY A 163 -8.52 0.13 -36.49
N GLY A 164 -9.09 -0.09 -35.32
CA GLY A 164 -10.53 -0.04 -35.07
C GLY A 164 -11.17 -1.39 -34.77
N THR A 165 -12.49 -1.46 -34.99
CA THR A 165 -13.33 -2.57 -34.53
C THR A 165 -13.48 -3.66 -35.59
N ILE A 166 -13.21 -4.90 -35.19
CA ILE A 166 -13.38 -6.13 -35.97
C ILE A 166 -14.74 -6.72 -35.61
N TRP A 167 -15.66 -6.73 -36.59
CA TRP A 167 -17.06 -7.14 -36.41
C TRP A 167 -17.37 -8.56 -36.88
N GLU A 168 -16.56 -9.09 -37.79
CA GLU A 168 -16.72 -10.40 -38.42
C GLU A 168 -15.43 -11.22 -38.24
N ASN A 169 -15.45 -12.49 -38.66
CA ASN A 169 -14.27 -13.35 -38.58
C ASN A 169 -13.22 -12.93 -39.62
N GLU A 170 -12.00 -12.69 -39.16
CA GLU A 170 -10.91 -12.12 -39.97
C GLU A 170 -9.64 -12.95 -39.80
N ASP A 171 -9.05 -13.32 -40.93
CA ASP A 171 -7.78 -14.04 -40.99
C ASP A 171 -6.66 -13.10 -41.46
N LEU A 172 -5.52 -13.13 -40.78
CA LEU A 172 -4.32 -12.36 -41.10
C LEU A 172 -3.16 -13.27 -41.50
N ASP A 173 -2.68 -13.08 -42.72
CA ASP A 173 -1.47 -13.71 -43.27
C ASP A 173 -0.20 -13.27 -42.51
N THR A 174 0.88 -14.05 -42.63
CA THR A 174 2.17 -13.70 -42.02
C THR A 174 2.69 -12.38 -42.58
N GLY A 175 2.88 -11.38 -41.71
CA GLY A 175 3.33 -10.04 -42.11
C GLY A 175 3.74 -9.14 -40.94
N ARG A 176 4.10 -7.89 -41.28
CA ARG A 176 4.37 -6.83 -40.30
C ARG A 176 3.26 -5.79 -40.40
N TYR A 177 2.35 -5.76 -39.43
CA TYR A 177 1.20 -4.87 -39.39
C TYR A 177 1.49 -3.65 -38.52
N THR A 178 1.23 -2.46 -39.05
CA THR A 178 1.27 -1.20 -38.31
C THR A 178 -0.11 -0.94 -37.71
N ILE A 179 -0.16 -0.68 -36.41
CA ILE A 179 -1.41 -0.37 -35.70
C ILE A 179 -1.44 1.11 -35.33
N MET A 180 -2.43 1.83 -35.88
CA MET A 180 -2.57 3.30 -35.73
C MET A 180 -3.68 3.70 -34.76
N ASP A 181 -4.73 2.89 -34.68
CA ASP A 181 -5.87 3.05 -33.76
C ASP A 181 -6.13 1.74 -33.02
N ASP A 182 -6.87 1.80 -31.91
CA ASP A 182 -7.09 0.64 -31.06
C ASP A 182 -7.72 -0.52 -31.83
N LEU A 183 -7.22 -1.74 -31.65
CA LEU A 183 -7.89 -2.93 -32.15
C LEU A 183 -8.94 -3.39 -31.14
N ASN A 184 -10.17 -3.63 -31.58
CA ASN A 184 -11.23 -4.19 -30.76
C ASN A 184 -11.90 -5.39 -31.45
N ILE A 185 -11.73 -6.59 -30.91
CA ILE A 185 -12.43 -7.79 -31.37
C ILE A 185 -13.74 -7.89 -30.60
N VAL A 186 -14.88 -7.66 -31.26
CA VAL A 186 -16.21 -7.72 -30.60
C VAL A 186 -16.58 -9.15 -30.21
N PRO A 187 -17.48 -9.36 -29.23
CA PRO A 187 -17.95 -10.69 -28.90
C PRO A 187 -18.67 -11.34 -30.09
N GLY A 188 -18.36 -12.61 -30.38
CA GLY A 188 -18.83 -13.35 -31.55
C GLY A 188 -17.83 -13.37 -32.71
N ALA A 189 -17.00 -12.33 -32.88
CA ALA A 189 -15.96 -12.28 -33.90
C ALA A 189 -14.69 -13.03 -33.48
N ARG A 190 -13.97 -13.58 -34.48
CA ARG A 190 -12.68 -14.27 -34.32
C ARG A 190 -11.60 -13.57 -35.16
N LEU A 191 -10.45 -13.29 -34.54
CA LEU A 191 -9.23 -12.92 -35.25
C LEU A 191 -8.25 -14.10 -35.29
N THR A 192 -7.99 -14.64 -36.47
CA THR A 192 -6.97 -15.68 -36.67
C THR A 192 -5.67 -15.04 -37.17
N ILE A 193 -4.56 -15.33 -36.49
CA ILE A 193 -3.24 -14.73 -36.78
C ILE A 193 -2.25 -15.82 -37.20
N SER A 194 -1.65 -15.65 -38.38
CA SER A 194 -0.60 -16.56 -38.85
C SER A 194 0.67 -16.46 -37.98
N PRO A 195 1.36 -17.59 -37.69
CA PRO A 195 2.67 -17.58 -37.04
C PRO A 195 3.71 -16.68 -37.76
N GLY A 196 4.67 -16.15 -37.00
CA GLY A 196 5.68 -15.21 -37.50
C GLY A 196 5.17 -13.76 -37.71
N THR A 197 3.89 -13.50 -37.49
CA THR A 197 3.31 -12.15 -37.63
C THR A 197 3.79 -11.19 -36.53
N VAL A 198 4.12 -9.97 -36.92
CA VAL A 198 4.54 -8.88 -36.02
C VAL A 198 3.55 -7.72 -36.08
N PHE A 199 3.05 -7.30 -34.93
CA PHE A 199 2.20 -6.11 -34.79
C PHE A 199 3.01 -5.00 -34.14
N GLU A 200 3.17 -3.89 -34.85
CA GLU A 200 3.85 -2.69 -34.39
C GLU A 200 2.83 -1.62 -34.00
N PHE A 201 2.59 -1.51 -32.70
CA PHE A 201 1.65 -0.54 -32.16
C PHE A 201 2.26 0.86 -32.05
N SER A 202 1.52 1.86 -32.51
CA SER A 202 1.84 3.27 -32.25
C SER A 202 1.65 3.59 -30.76
N ASN A 203 2.29 4.65 -30.26
CA ASN A 203 2.18 4.98 -28.84
C ASN A 203 0.73 5.29 -28.42
N GLY A 204 0.37 4.97 -27.17
CA GLY A 204 -0.98 5.14 -26.59
C GLY A 204 -2.10 4.26 -27.19
N VAL A 205 -1.80 3.46 -28.21
CA VAL A 205 -2.74 2.51 -28.85
C VAL A 205 -2.73 1.19 -28.07
N GLY A 206 -3.90 0.56 -27.93
CA GLY A 206 -4.06 -0.74 -27.26
C GLY A 206 -4.87 -1.74 -28.07
N MET A 207 -5.00 -2.95 -27.52
CA MET A 207 -5.84 -4.00 -28.08
C MET A 207 -6.84 -4.50 -27.03
N LEU A 208 -8.11 -4.61 -27.41
CA LEU A 208 -9.20 -5.19 -26.61
C LEU A 208 -9.70 -6.47 -27.27
N VAL A 209 -9.74 -7.55 -26.49
CA VAL A 209 -10.26 -8.85 -26.90
C VAL A 209 -11.56 -9.12 -26.13
N GLN A 210 -12.68 -9.14 -26.85
CA GLN A 210 -14.00 -9.52 -26.34
C GLN A 210 -14.60 -10.71 -27.11
N GLY A 211 -14.16 -10.94 -28.34
CA GLY A 211 -14.38 -12.18 -29.08
C GLY A 211 -13.28 -13.21 -28.86
N GLU A 212 -12.96 -13.97 -29.90
CA GLU A 212 -11.88 -14.96 -29.91
C GLU A 212 -10.63 -14.41 -30.63
N MET A 213 -9.45 -14.74 -30.13
CA MET A 213 -8.17 -14.49 -30.80
C MET A 213 -7.36 -15.78 -30.81
N ILE A 214 -6.93 -16.21 -31.99
CA ILE A 214 -6.38 -17.57 -32.22
C ILE A 214 -5.14 -17.49 -33.12
N ARG A 215 -4.14 -18.34 -32.86
CA ARG A 215 -2.97 -18.54 -33.72
C ARG A 215 -3.28 -19.64 -34.74
N ALA A 216 -2.97 -19.42 -36.02
CA ALA A 216 -3.22 -20.40 -37.07
C ALA A 216 -2.20 -21.56 -37.01
N ASP A 217 -2.43 -22.53 -36.13
CA ASP A 217 -1.54 -23.67 -35.88
C ASP A 217 -1.64 -24.75 -36.98
N PHE A 218 -1.32 -24.39 -38.22
CA PHE A 218 -1.01 -25.36 -39.27
C PHE A 218 0.32 -26.05 -38.97
N GLN A 219 0.44 -27.33 -39.39
CA GLN A 219 1.55 -28.20 -39.02
C GLN A 219 2.93 -27.58 -39.33
N ARG A 220 3.70 -27.31 -38.27
CA ARG A 220 5.05 -26.70 -38.23
C ARG A 220 5.11 -25.17 -38.41
N ALA A 221 4.84 -24.45 -37.33
CA ALA A 221 5.43 -23.13 -37.13
C ALA A 221 5.96 -22.95 -35.69
N SER A 222 7.28 -22.94 -35.53
CA SER A 222 7.95 -22.60 -34.27
C SER A 222 7.98 -21.10 -33.99
N GLU A 223 7.62 -20.27 -34.98
CA GLU A 223 7.73 -18.81 -34.88
C GLU A 223 6.60 -18.20 -34.04
N PRO A 224 6.92 -17.36 -33.03
CA PRO A 224 5.92 -16.72 -32.19
C PRO A 224 5.14 -15.63 -32.94
N VAL A 225 3.94 -15.31 -32.45
CA VAL A 225 3.27 -14.04 -32.79
C VAL A 225 3.83 -12.95 -31.88
N THR A 226 4.24 -11.81 -32.44
CA THR A 226 4.92 -10.75 -31.68
C THR A 226 4.13 -9.45 -31.67
N PHE A 227 3.83 -8.93 -30.49
CA PHE A 227 3.24 -7.61 -30.26
C PHE A 227 4.28 -6.68 -29.63
N THR A 228 4.63 -5.59 -30.32
CA THR A 228 5.70 -4.67 -29.91
C THR A 228 5.35 -3.21 -30.19
N SER A 229 6.02 -2.27 -29.55
CA SER A 229 5.94 -0.85 -29.92
C SER A 229 6.64 -0.59 -31.24
N ARG A 230 6.10 0.30 -32.08
CA ARG A 230 6.88 0.91 -33.17
C ARG A 230 8.21 1.48 -32.64
N PRO A 231 9.33 1.38 -33.39
CA PRO A 231 10.59 1.98 -32.99
C PRO A 231 10.43 3.48 -32.70
N PHE A 232 10.77 3.89 -31.48
CA PHE A 232 10.75 5.29 -31.09
C PHE A 232 12.06 5.97 -31.53
N GLN A 233 11.94 7.20 -32.03
CA GLN A 233 13.08 8.07 -32.33
C GLN A 233 12.87 9.37 -31.56
N LEU A 234 13.87 9.75 -30.75
CA LEU A 234 13.80 10.97 -29.94
C LEU A 234 13.70 12.22 -30.84
N PRO A 235 12.66 13.06 -30.72
CA PRO A 235 12.55 14.29 -31.49
C PRO A 235 13.66 15.29 -31.13
N LYS A 236 14.28 15.91 -32.14
CA LYS A 236 15.22 17.03 -31.93
C LYS A 236 14.46 18.34 -32.04
N LEU A 237 14.23 18.98 -30.89
CA LEU A 237 13.40 20.18 -30.77
C LEU A 237 14.25 21.44 -30.63
N ALA A 238 13.72 22.57 -31.11
CA ALA A 238 14.44 23.84 -31.12
C ALA A 238 14.40 24.60 -29.78
N GLN A 239 13.41 24.31 -28.91
CA GLN A 239 13.10 25.11 -27.71
C GLN A 239 13.39 24.41 -26.37
N ILE A 240 13.57 23.09 -26.36
CA ILE A 240 13.69 22.28 -25.13
C ILE A 240 14.53 21.03 -25.41
N ARG A 241 15.39 20.63 -24.48
CA ARG A 241 16.22 19.41 -24.59
C ARG A 241 16.60 18.85 -23.20
N LEU A 242 16.93 17.56 -23.17
CA LEU A 242 17.63 16.92 -22.05
C LEU A 242 19.11 16.76 -22.38
N VAL A 243 19.96 16.88 -21.37
CA VAL A 243 21.41 16.80 -21.51
C VAL A 243 21.99 16.01 -20.33
N ASP A 244 22.82 15.00 -20.60
CA ASP A 244 23.51 14.25 -19.54
C ASP A 244 24.81 14.94 -19.04
N GLU A 245 25.60 14.25 -18.22
CA GLU A 245 26.86 14.77 -17.68
C GLU A 245 27.98 14.92 -18.74
N ASN A 246 27.83 14.29 -19.91
CA ASN A 246 28.79 14.34 -21.02
C ASN A 246 28.32 15.27 -22.16
N ASP A 247 27.33 16.11 -21.89
CA ASP A 247 26.61 16.96 -22.84
C ASP A 247 25.93 16.22 -24.01
N ASN A 248 25.60 14.93 -23.84
CA ASN A 248 24.83 14.16 -24.82
C ASN A 248 23.33 14.52 -24.76
N GLN A 249 22.73 14.72 -25.92
CA GLN A 249 21.32 15.11 -26.09
C GLN A 249 20.39 13.95 -26.45
N GLU A 250 20.93 12.77 -26.79
CA GLU A 250 20.15 11.57 -27.12
C GLU A 250 19.86 10.74 -25.87
N VAL A 251 19.26 11.39 -24.87
CA VAL A 251 19.03 10.84 -23.52
C VAL A 251 17.59 11.05 -23.05
N THR A 252 17.07 10.11 -22.27
CA THR A 252 15.74 10.20 -21.63
C THR A 252 15.80 10.68 -20.17
N ALA A 253 16.99 10.84 -19.62
CA ALA A 253 17.23 11.41 -18.29
C ALA A 253 18.42 12.37 -18.34
N GLY A 254 18.30 13.53 -17.71
CA GLY A 254 19.36 14.53 -17.68
C GLY A 254 18.91 15.87 -17.10
N ARG A 255 19.80 16.85 -17.18
CA ARG A 255 19.52 18.28 -16.95
C ARG A 255 18.52 18.78 -18.00
N LEU A 256 17.53 19.54 -17.57
CA LEU A 256 16.56 20.18 -18.46
C LEU A 256 17.08 21.55 -18.92
N GLU A 257 17.14 21.75 -20.24
CA GLU A 257 17.57 23.00 -20.85
C GLU A 257 16.51 23.52 -21.82
N VAL A 258 16.36 24.84 -21.87
CA VAL A 258 15.33 25.56 -22.63
C VAL A 258 15.94 26.74 -23.37
N PHE A 259 15.33 27.11 -24.51
CA PHE A 259 15.73 28.25 -25.32
C PHE A 259 14.73 29.40 -25.16
N VAL A 260 15.13 30.44 -24.44
CA VAL A 260 14.29 31.60 -24.08
C VAL A 260 15.09 32.88 -24.35
N ASP A 261 14.42 33.92 -24.85
CA ASP A 261 15.02 35.23 -25.17
C ASP A 261 16.29 35.18 -26.05
N GLY A 262 16.40 34.15 -26.91
CA GLY A 262 17.51 33.98 -27.85
C GLY A 262 18.74 33.27 -27.29
N GLN A 263 18.69 32.72 -26.06
CA GLN A 263 19.78 31.96 -25.46
C GLN A 263 19.30 30.63 -24.86
N TRP A 264 20.19 29.64 -24.82
CA TRP A 264 19.98 28.41 -24.05
C TRP A 264 20.27 28.65 -22.57
N GLY A 265 19.45 28.06 -21.70
CA GLY A 265 19.65 28.13 -20.26
C GLY A 265 18.96 27.04 -19.47
N THR A 266 19.22 27.04 -18.17
CA THR A 266 18.70 26.10 -17.18
C THR A 266 17.51 26.68 -16.39
N ILE A 267 16.79 25.80 -15.70
CA ILE A 267 15.59 26.13 -14.90
C ILE A 267 15.88 25.95 -13.41
N CYS A 268 15.45 26.90 -12.59
CA CYS A 268 15.49 26.79 -11.12
C CYS A 268 14.48 25.75 -10.60
N ASN A 269 14.91 24.86 -9.70
CA ASN A 269 14.07 23.76 -9.20
C ASN A 269 13.02 24.18 -8.15
N ARG A 270 13.07 25.41 -7.61
CA ARG A 270 12.22 25.86 -6.49
C ARG A 270 10.72 25.82 -6.77
N SER A 271 10.31 26.08 -8.01
CA SER A 271 8.91 25.98 -8.45
C SER A 271 8.60 24.71 -9.24
N TRP A 272 9.55 23.76 -9.29
CA TRP A 272 9.39 22.55 -10.09
C TRP A 272 8.37 21.61 -9.47
N SER A 273 7.50 21.04 -10.29
CA SER A 273 6.41 20.17 -9.86
C SER A 273 6.24 19.00 -10.83
N GLU A 274 5.57 17.95 -10.37
CA GLU A 274 5.19 16.80 -11.20
C GLU A 274 4.43 17.23 -12.47
N GLN A 275 3.59 18.26 -12.38
CA GLN A 275 2.83 18.79 -13.51
C GLN A 275 3.74 19.44 -14.57
N LEU A 276 4.74 20.21 -14.14
CA LEU A 276 5.74 20.82 -15.04
C LEU A 276 6.68 19.77 -15.63
N ALA A 277 7.10 18.77 -14.85
CA ALA A 277 7.89 17.65 -15.34
C ALA A 277 7.14 16.82 -16.40
N ARG A 278 5.85 16.56 -16.18
CA ARG A 278 4.99 15.90 -17.16
C ARG A 278 4.86 16.72 -18.43
N LEU A 279 4.64 18.04 -18.30
CA LEU A 279 4.59 18.95 -19.44
C LEU A 279 5.89 18.93 -20.25
N ALA A 280 7.05 19.05 -19.58
CA ALA A 280 8.36 19.02 -20.21
C ALA A 280 8.63 17.69 -20.96
N CYS A 281 8.38 16.54 -20.31
CA CYS A 281 8.49 15.24 -20.98
C CYS A 281 7.56 15.14 -22.20
N ASN A 282 6.29 15.55 -22.07
CA ASN A 282 5.34 15.49 -23.17
C ASN A 282 5.74 16.41 -24.34
N GLN A 283 6.28 17.60 -24.06
CA GLN A 283 6.81 18.52 -25.06
C GLN A 283 8.02 17.91 -25.79
N LEU A 284 8.88 17.18 -25.09
CA LEU A 284 10.00 16.39 -25.62
C LEU A 284 9.57 15.15 -26.45
N GLY A 285 8.27 14.84 -26.54
CA GLY A 285 7.77 13.61 -27.16
C GLY A 285 8.02 12.34 -26.33
N LEU A 286 8.30 12.51 -25.04
CA LEU A 286 8.52 11.47 -24.04
C LEU A 286 7.37 11.43 -23.03
N ILE A 287 7.39 10.45 -22.13
CA ILE A 287 6.42 10.33 -21.01
C ILE A 287 7.12 10.44 -19.65
N MET A 288 6.38 10.84 -18.62
CA MET A 288 6.86 10.93 -17.24
C MET A 288 6.23 9.84 -16.35
N ASP A 289 7.06 9.12 -15.59
CA ASP A 289 6.64 8.24 -14.49
C ASP A 289 6.53 9.04 -13.19
N SER A 290 5.32 9.15 -12.64
CA SER A 290 5.02 9.92 -11.44
C SER A 290 5.67 9.38 -10.17
N GLU A 291 5.81 8.05 -10.02
CA GLU A 291 6.44 7.46 -8.83
C GLU A 291 7.97 7.59 -8.82
N HIS A 292 8.58 7.98 -9.92
CA HIS A 292 10.02 8.28 -9.99
C HIS A 292 10.31 9.79 -9.94
N PHE A 293 9.32 10.64 -9.62
CA PHE A 293 9.46 12.09 -9.59
C PHE A 293 10.55 12.58 -8.62
N GLU A 294 10.72 11.96 -7.44
CA GLU A 294 11.65 12.41 -6.38
C GLU A 294 13.15 12.37 -6.79
N ASN A 295 13.48 11.81 -7.95
CA ASN A 295 14.82 11.71 -8.50
C ASN A 295 15.37 13.00 -9.15
N TRP A 296 14.69 14.15 -9.04
CA TRP A 296 15.10 15.42 -9.66
C TRP A 296 16.44 16.01 -9.13
N ARG A 297 17.00 15.44 -8.06
CA ARG A 297 18.30 15.83 -7.47
C ARG A 297 19.52 15.13 -8.06
N ILE A 298 19.35 14.20 -9.02
CA ILE A 298 20.45 13.37 -9.53
C ILE A 298 21.52 14.17 -10.30
N PHE A 299 21.19 15.32 -10.89
CA PHE A 299 22.10 16.10 -11.74
C PHE A 299 22.44 17.48 -11.12
N PRO A 300 23.46 17.57 -10.24
CA PRO A 300 23.73 18.77 -9.43
C PRO A 300 24.46 19.91 -10.17
N SER A 301 24.78 19.76 -11.46
CA SER A 301 25.58 20.72 -12.23
C SER A 301 24.76 21.45 -13.29
N ALA A 302 24.72 22.79 -13.21
CA ALA A 302 24.21 23.67 -14.26
C ALA A 302 25.01 23.61 -15.58
N GLY A 303 26.18 22.96 -15.59
CA GLY A 303 27.13 23.08 -16.69
C GLY A 303 27.65 24.51 -16.83
N SER A 304 27.80 24.98 -18.06
CA SER A 304 28.26 26.33 -18.41
C SER A 304 27.13 27.32 -18.71
N LEU A 305 25.86 26.89 -18.64
CA LEU A 305 24.71 27.68 -19.09
C LEU A 305 24.12 28.57 -17.97
N PRO A 306 23.62 29.78 -18.31
CA PRO A 306 22.91 30.63 -17.36
C PRO A 306 21.55 30.00 -16.98
N MET A 307 21.04 30.38 -15.82
CA MET A 307 19.67 30.05 -15.40
C MET A 307 18.71 31.14 -15.92
N VAL A 308 17.68 30.74 -16.68
CA VAL A 308 16.84 31.66 -17.49
C VAL A 308 15.36 31.66 -17.13
N MET A 309 14.90 30.65 -16.38
CA MET A 309 13.51 30.54 -15.91
C MET A 309 13.43 30.15 -14.43
N ASP A 310 12.52 30.79 -13.71
CA ASP A 310 12.14 30.47 -12.33
C ASP A 310 10.66 30.85 -12.08
N ASN A 311 10.06 30.39 -10.98
CA ASN A 311 8.66 30.64 -10.61
C ASN A 311 7.65 30.35 -11.72
N ILE A 312 7.88 29.28 -12.50
CA ILE A 312 7.10 28.91 -13.68
C ILE A 312 5.64 28.62 -13.29
N ARG A 313 4.70 29.26 -13.99
CA ARG A 313 3.26 29.13 -13.84
C ARG A 313 2.63 28.99 -15.22
N CYS A 314 2.39 27.75 -15.63
CA CYS A 314 1.59 27.45 -16.82
C CYS A 314 0.09 27.52 -16.48
N GLU A 315 -0.71 28.19 -17.29
CA GLU A 315 -2.17 28.07 -17.26
C GLU A 315 -2.63 26.72 -17.87
N GLU A 316 -3.88 26.29 -17.64
CA GLU A 316 -4.41 24.98 -18.10
C GLU A 316 -4.35 24.77 -19.63
N ARG A 317 -4.05 25.84 -20.39
CA ARG A 317 -3.95 25.85 -21.85
C ARG A 317 -2.59 26.30 -22.39
N GLU A 318 -1.57 26.34 -21.54
CA GLU A 318 -0.17 26.56 -21.95
C GLU A 318 0.55 25.20 -22.02
N TYR A 319 1.04 24.86 -23.22
CA TYR A 319 1.62 23.54 -23.52
C TYR A 319 3.07 23.62 -24.03
N ASP A 320 3.61 24.82 -24.13
CA ASP A 320 5.02 25.09 -24.37
C ASP A 320 5.58 25.71 -23.09
N LEU A 321 6.48 24.99 -22.42
CA LEU A 321 7.10 25.42 -21.17
C LEU A 321 7.78 26.79 -21.31
N THR A 322 8.30 27.12 -22.51
CA THR A 322 8.97 28.40 -22.79
C THR A 322 8.01 29.59 -22.94
N GLN A 323 6.71 29.34 -23.09
CA GLN A 323 5.67 30.38 -23.20
C GLN A 323 4.91 30.58 -21.89
N CYS A 324 4.97 29.63 -20.95
CA CYS A 324 4.36 29.77 -19.64
C CYS A 324 4.91 30.98 -18.90
N ARG A 325 4.08 31.62 -18.08
CA ARG A 325 4.53 32.77 -17.28
C ARG A 325 5.64 32.37 -16.31
N HIS A 326 6.80 33.00 -16.41
CA HIS A 326 7.95 32.78 -15.52
C HIS A 326 8.62 34.10 -15.13
N ASP A 327 9.44 34.07 -14.08
CA ASP A 327 10.41 35.13 -13.81
C ASP A 327 11.60 34.92 -14.77
N GLY A 328 11.93 35.94 -15.56
CA GLY A 328 12.95 35.88 -16.62
C GLY A 328 14.28 36.57 -16.27
N VAL A 329 15.21 36.54 -17.22
CA VAL A 329 16.62 36.99 -17.12
C VAL A 329 16.79 38.44 -16.61
N THR A 330 15.74 39.28 -16.73
CA THR A 330 15.73 40.68 -16.29
C THR A 330 15.53 40.86 -14.78
N HIS A 331 15.03 39.84 -14.07
CA HIS A 331 15.04 39.79 -12.62
C HIS A 331 16.35 39.15 -12.12
N ASN A 332 16.78 39.48 -10.90
CA ASN A 332 18.02 38.97 -10.31
C ASN A 332 17.92 37.47 -9.92
N LEU A 333 17.63 36.56 -10.86
CA LEU A 333 17.50 35.11 -10.61
C LEU A 333 18.71 34.56 -9.86
N ALA A 334 19.92 34.93 -10.33
CA ALA A 334 21.21 34.54 -9.75
C ALA A 334 21.45 35.00 -8.29
N SER A 335 20.61 35.90 -7.75
CA SER A 335 20.65 36.30 -6.33
C SER A 335 19.73 35.45 -5.43
N SER A 336 18.88 34.61 -6.02
CA SER A 336 17.77 33.96 -5.32
C SER A 336 17.74 32.44 -5.42
N CYS A 337 18.39 31.85 -6.42
CA CYS A 337 18.47 30.40 -6.63
C CYS A 337 19.94 30.05 -6.97
N ALA A 338 20.47 28.99 -6.36
CA ALA A 338 21.89 28.63 -6.47
C ALA A 338 22.21 27.90 -7.79
N SER A 339 23.47 27.93 -8.22
CA SER A 339 23.91 27.23 -9.44
C SER A 339 23.84 25.70 -9.37
N THR A 340 23.56 25.14 -8.19
CA THR A 340 23.28 23.70 -7.97
C THR A 340 21.79 23.40 -7.89
N GLU A 341 20.91 24.39 -7.89
CA GLU A 341 19.45 24.24 -7.78
C GLU A 341 18.77 24.10 -9.16
N VAL A 342 19.38 23.30 -10.03
CA VAL A 342 18.90 23.08 -11.41
C VAL A 342 17.89 21.93 -11.48
N VAL A 343 16.95 22.03 -12.40
CA VAL A 343 16.03 20.94 -12.75
C VAL A 343 16.73 19.85 -13.56
N GLY A 344 16.84 18.66 -12.97
CA GLY A 344 17.03 17.41 -13.70
C GLY A 344 15.70 16.63 -13.77
N ILE A 345 15.41 15.98 -14.90
CA ILE A 345 14.25 15.08 -15.03
C ILE A 345 14.62 13.75 -15.70
N ARG A 346 13.82 12.72 -15.40
CA ARG A 346 13.87 11.40 -16.01
C ARG A 346 12.52 11.09 -16.66
N CYS A 347 12.48 11.29 -17.97
CA CYS A 347 11.38 10.86 -18.82
C CYS A 347 11.61 9.41 -19.30
N ALA A 348 10.76 8.93 -20.20
CA ALA A 348 10.90 7.64 -20.85
C ALA A 348 10.24 7.60 -22.24
N GLU A 349 10.60 6.59 -23.03
CA GLU A 349 10.05 6.37 -24.36
C GLU A 349 8.53 6.08 -24.29
N PRO A 350 7.71 6.70 -25.15
CA PRO A 350 6.29 6.44 -25.20
C PRO A 350 6.01 5.03 -25.75
N ARG A 351 5.37 4.19 -24.95
CA ARG A 351 4.99 2.82 -25.31
C ARG A 351 3.56 2.72 -25.85
N TRP A 352 3.16 1.53 -26.28
CA TRP A 352 1.76 1.19 -26.53
C TRP A 352 1.07 0.73 -25.22
N ALA A 353 -0.25 0.60 -25.21
CA ALA A 353 -0.99 0.32 -23.97
C ALA A 353 -0.93 -1.15 -23.53
N GLY A 354 -0.75 -2.09 -24.45
CA GLY A 354 -0.84 -3.54 -24.19
C GLY A 354 -2.15 -4.17 -24.65
N VAL A 355 -2.31 -5.45 -24.35
CA VAL A 355 -3.50 -6.26 -24.66
C VAL A 355 -4.39 -6.37 -23.43
N ARG A 356 -5.70 -6.25 -23.62
CA ARG A 356 -6.71 -6.46 -22.57
C ARG A 356 -7.71 -7.52 -22.99
N TYR A 357 -7.89 -8.54 -22.16
CA TYR A 357 -9.04 -9.45 -22.23
C TYR A 357 -10.18 -8.90 -21.37
N SER A 358 -11.31 -8.65 -22.01
CA SER A 358 -12.53 -8.16 -21.38
C SER A 358 -13.24 -9.27 -20.59
N LEU A 359 -14.08 -8.89 -19.62
CA LEU A 359 -15.04 -9.78 -18.94
C LEU A 359 -15.93 -10.59 -19.93
N LEU A 360 -16.19 -10.01 -21.11
CA LEU A 360 -17.01 -10.58 -22.18
C LEU A 360 -16.25 -11.55 -23.10
N ALA A 361 -14.93 -11.66 -23.00
CA ALA A 361 -14.17 -12.64 -23.77
C ALA A 361 -14.77 -14.04 -23.61
N ASN A 362 -14.70 -14.85 -24.67
CA ASN A 362 -15.07 -16.26 -24.66
C ASN A 362 -13.86 -17.15 -24.97
N PRO A 363 -13.80 -18.39 -24.44
CA PRO A 363 -12.80 -19.38 -24.86
C PRO A 363 -13.11 -19.85 -26.29
N PRO A 364 -12.11 -20.36 -27.05
CA PRO A 364 -12.35 -21.00 -28.34
C PRO A 364 -13.45 -22.06 -28.25
N ALA A 365 -14.52 -21.89 -29.03
CA ALA A 365 -15.70 -22.77 -28.99
C ALA A 365 -15.43 -24.24 -29.37
N ILE A 366 -14.23 -24.55 -29.90
CA ILE A 366 -13.83 -25.85 -30.44
C ILE A 366 -12.43 -26.21 -29.91
N THR A 367 -12.37 -27.22 -29.02
CA THR A 367 -11.17 -27.86 -28.41
C THR A 367 -10.36 -27.09 -27.34
N GLY A 368 -10.01 -27.84 -26.28
CA GLY A 368 -8.61 -27.98 -25.83
C GLY A 368 -7.95 -26.87 -24.99
N GLN A 369 -8.43 -25.64 -25.05
CA GLN A 369 -8.04 -24.51 -24.18
C GLN A 369 -6.53 -24.22 -24.04
N THR A 370 -5.98 -23.55 -25.05
CA THR A 370 -5.05 -22.42 -24.84
C THR A 370 -5.66 -21.16 -25.45
N SER A 371 -5.45 -19.99 -24.84
CA SER A 371 -5.92 -18.69 -25.34
C SER A 371 -4.80 -17.87 -25.98
N MET A 372 -3.56 -18.12 -25.59
CA MET A 372 -2.36 -17.84 -26.38
C MET A 372 -1.40 -19.03 -26.20
N ASP A 373 -0.78 -19.47 -27.30
CA ASP A 373 0.33 -20.41 -27.30
C ASP A 373 1.44 -19.90 -28.22
N ASN A 374 2.65 -19.72 -27.68
CA ASN A 374 3.84 -19.14 -28.32
C ASN A 374 3.67 -17.67 -28.78
N TRP A 375 3.53 -16.75 -27.82
CA TRP A 375 3.31 -15.31 -28.06
C TRP A 375 4.34 -14.45 -27.32
N ILE A 376 4.76 -13.34 -27.93
CA ILE A 376 5.64 -12.33 -27.33
C ILE A 376 4.86 -11.02 -27.20
N ILE A 377 4.80 -10.45 -26.00
CA ILE A 377 4.26 -9.11 -25.75
C ILE A 377 5.37 -8.26 -25.10
N GLU A 378 5.81 -7.23 -25.81
CA GLU A 378 6.95 -6.42 -25.39
C GLU A 378 6.73 -4.92 -25.58
N ARG A 379 7.51 -4.13 -24.82
CA ARG A 379 7.55 -2.66 -24.92
C ARG A 379 6.17 -1.99 -24.78
N ALA A 380 5.28 -2.54 -23.96
CA ALA A 380 3.96 -2.01 -23.63
C ALA A 380 3.98 -1.23 -22.30
N GLY A 381 2.84 -0.61 -21.94
CA GLY A 381 2.53 -0.12 -20.60
C GLY A 381 2.05 1.34 -20.50
N LEU A 382 1.97 2.09 -21.60
CA LEU A 382 1.46 3.48 -21.61
C LEU A 382 -0.02 3.52 -22.02
N PHE A 383 -0.91 3.87 -21.08
CA PHE A 383 -2.33 4.02 -21.37
C PHE A 383 -2.69 5.45 -21.80
N ASP A 384 -2.29 6.46 -21.03
CA ASP A 384 -2.48 7.87 -21.40
C ASP A 384 -1.37 8.77 -20.81
N PHE A 385 -0.66 9.48 -21.67
CA PHE A 385 0.44 10.36 -21.29
C PHE A 385 0.00 11.67 -20.62
N ARG A 386 -1.23 12.15 -20.87
CA ARG A 386 -1.71 13.45 -20.33
C ARG A 386 -1.92 13.39 -18.83
N ILE A 387 -2.35 12.24 -18.32
CA ILE A 387 -2.62 11.98 -16.90
C ILE A 387 -1.61 11.04 -16.25
N SER A 388 -0.56 10.62 -16.99
CA SER A 388 0.39 9.57 -16.57
C SER A 388 -0.30 8.29 -16.12
N ALA A 389 -1.28 7.82 -16.91
CA ALA A 389 -1.95 6.54 -16.70
C ALA A 389 -1.22 5.40 -17.41
N PHE A 390 -1.06 4.29 -16.71
CA PHE A 390 -0.32 3.11 -17.15
C PHE A 390 -1.15 1.84 -17.02
N SER A 391 -0.93 0.91 -17.94
CA SER A 391 -1.62 -0.38 -18.04
C SER A 391 -0.59 -1.52 -18.00
N ALA A 392 -1.03 -2.74 -17.69
CA ALA A 392 -0.16 -3.91 -17.84
C ALA A 392 0.02 -4.26 -19.33
N ALA A 393 1.12 -4.94 -19.68
CA ALA A 393 1.32 -5.44 -21.04
C ALA A 393 0.23 -6.45 -21.45
N LEU A 394 -0.20 -7.27 -20.49
CA LEU A 394 -1.40 -8.10 -20.57
C LEU A 394 -2.31 -7.82 -19.35
N GLN A 395 -3.49 -7.26 -19.57
CA GLN A 395 -4.55 -7.15 -18.55
C GLN A 395 -5.63 -8.20 -18.80
N ILE A 396 -6.08 -8.87 -17.74
CA ILE A 396 -7.19 -9.84 -17.83
C ILE A 396 -8.24 -9.48 -16.80
N ASP A 397 -9.41 -9.05 -17.27
CA ASP A 397 -10.52 -8.65 -16.40
C ASP A 397 -11.17 -9.89 -15.75
N TRP A 398 -11.44 -10.95 -16.52
CA TRP A 398 -11.98 -12.22 -16.02
C TRP A 398 -11.21 -13.40 -16.60
N ASN A 399 -10.42 -14.06 -15.76
CA ASN A 399 -9.45 -15.07 -16.18
C ASN A 399 -10.01 -16.49 -16.02
N TYR A 400 -10.47 -17.06 -17.12
CA TYR A 400 -10.76 -18.49 -17.29
C TYR A 400 -9.77 -19.13 -18.29
N HIS A 401 -8.71 -18.39 -18.64
CA HIS A 401 -7.82 -18.71 -19.74
C HIS A 401 -6.67 -19.62 -19.29
N SER A 402 -6.15 -20.37 -20.25
CA SER A 402 -4.90 -21.13 -20.13
C SER A 402 -3.91 -20.56 -21.14
N PHE A 403 -2.75 -20.10 -20.67
CA PHE A 403 -1.69 -19.55 -21.53
C PHE A 403 -0.46 -20.45 -21.48
N GLN A 404 0.17 -20.65 -22.64
CA GLN A 404 1.38 -21.46 -22.79
C GLN A 404 2.42 -20.71 -23.60
N GLN A 405 3.71 -20.92 -23.30
CA GLN A 405 4.83 -20.34 -24.05
C GLN A 405 4.73 -18.81 -24.24
N LEU A 406 4.19 -18.11 -23.23
CA LEU A 406 3.98 -16.67 -23.26
C LEU A 406 5.25 -15.96 -22.75
N THR A 407 5.76 -15.01 -23.52
CA THR A 407 6.93 -14.19 -23.14
C THR A 407 6.52 -12.73 -23.02
N ILE A 408 6.60 -12.16 -21.82
CA ILE A 408 6.24 -10.77 -21.53
C ILE A 408 7.47 -10.03 -21.00
N ARG A 409 8.01 -9.10 -21.81
CA ARG A 409 9.30 -8.48 -21.51
C ARG A 409 9.47 -7.01 -21.93
N ASP A 410 10.47 -6.35 -21.34
CA ASP A 410 10.85 -4.96 -21.67
C ASP A 410 9.71 -3.93 -21.52
N ASN A 411 8.74 -4.20 -20.64
CA ASN A 411 7.54 -3.37 -20.50
C ASN A 411 7.73 -2.24 -19.49
N PHE A 412 7.08 -1.11 -19.76
CA PHE A 412 7.14 0.11 -18.96
C PHE A 412 6.43 0.01 -17.60
N TRP A 413 5.58 -1.00 -17.41
CA TRP A 413 4.76 -1.15 -16.20
C TRP A 413 4.83 -2.58 -15.68
N ASN A 414 3.68 -3.18 -15.37
CA ASN A 414 3.57 -4.59 -15.02
C ASN A 414 3.54 -5.46 -16.29
N GLY A 415 4.08 -6.68 -16.22
CA GLY A 415 3.92 -7.69 -17.24
C GLY A 415 2.44 -8.11 -17.38
N ILE A 416 1.88 -8.73 -16.33
CA ILE A 416 0.48 -9.13 -16.29
C ILE A 416 -0.27 -8.57 -15.06
N ASP A 417 -1.52 -8.13 -15.24
CA ASP A 417 -2.45 -7.74 -14.15
C ASP A 417 -3.78 -8.50 -14.29
N VAL A 418 -4.04 -9.45 -13.38
CA VAL A 418 -5.24 -10.31 -13.37
C VAL A 418 -6.20 -9.87 -12.26
N ILE A 419 -7.40 -9.42 -12.65
CA ILE A 419 -8.36 -8.80 -11.73
C ILE A 419 -9.21 -9.86 -11.03
N TYR A 420 -9.91 -10.70 -11.79
CA TYR A 420 -10.72 -11.81 -11.30
C TYR A 420 -10.27 -13.13 -11.95
N ASN A 421 -10.23 -14.23 -11.20
CA ASN A 421 -10.08 -15.59 -11.72
C ASN A 421 -11.41 -16.35 -11.66
N ASP A 422 -11.65 -17.17 -12.67
CA ASP A 422 -12.75 -18.12 -12.68
C ASP A 422 -12.38 -19.37 -11.89
N LEU A 423 -12.86 -19.44 -10.64
CA LEU A 423 -12.52 -20.53 -9.73
C LEU A 423 -13.09 -21.90 -10.16
N THR A 424 -13.97 -21.94 -11.17
CA THR A 424 -14.52 -23.19 -11.73
C THR A 424 -13.65 -23.75 -12.85
N LYS A 425 -13.02 -22.88 -13.67
CA LYS A 425 -12.25 -23.30 -14.85
C LYS A 425 -10.74 -23.43 -14.64
N LYS A 426 -10.24 -23.19 -13.42
CA LYS A 426 -8.85 -23.43 -13.01
C LYS A 426 -7.83 -22.80 -13.99
N PRO A 427 -7.88 -21.47 -14.20
CA PRO A 427 -7.01 -20.78 -15.14
C PRO A 427 -5.53 -21.00 -14.82
N ALA A 428 -4.69 -21.00 -15.87
CA ALA A 428 -3.29 -21.37 -15.72
C ALA A 428 -2.34 -20.63 -16.67
N ILE A 429 -1.12 -20.41 -16.21
CA ILE A 429 0.01 -19.95 -17.05
C ILE A 429 1.13 -20.98 -16.94
N ARG A 430 1.57 -21.52 -18.09
CA ARG A 430 2.58 -22.58 -18.16
C ARG A 430 3.75 -22.25 -19.07
N ASN A 431 4.95 -22.75 -18.76
CA ASN A 431 6.13 -22.69 -19.64
C ASN A 431 6.43 -21.26 -20.16
N SER A 432 6.30 -20.24 -19.29
CA SER A 432 6.22 -18.82 -19.69
C SER A 432 7.30 -17.97 -19.01
N ARG A 433 7.57 -16.78 -19.56
CA ARG A 433 8.69 -15.90 -19.18
C ARG A 433 8.24 -14.46 -18.94
N PHE A 434 8.66 -13.86 -17.83
CA PHE A 434 8.28 -12.52 -17.39
C PHE A 434 9.53 -11.74 -16.98
N GLU A 435 10.15 -11.07 -17.96
CA GLU A 435 11.56 -10.65 -17.89
C GLU A 435 11.69 -9.12 -18.09
N ASN A 436 12.51 -8.42 -17.30
CA ASN A 436 12.82 -6.98 -17.49
C ASN A 436 11.57 -6.05 -17.58
N ASN A 437 10.54 -6.28 -16.76
CA ASN A 437 9.42 -5.35 -16.64
C ASN A 437 9.75 -4.28 -15.56
N ARG A 438 9.53 -2.99 -15.86
CA ARG A 438 9.90 -1.88 -14.96
C ARG A 438 9.24 -1.94 -13.58
N ARG A 439 8.13 -2.67 -13.43
CA ARG A 439 7.48 -2.91 -12.13
C ARG A 439 7.38 -4.39 -11.79
N HIS A 440 6.19 -4.97 -11.90
CA HIS A 440 5.95 -6.34 -11.49
C HIS A 440 5.94 -7.28 -12.68
N GLY A 441 6.52 -8.47 -12.55
CA GLY A 441 6.31 -9.54 -13.53
C GLY A 441 4.83 -9.95 -13.53
N PHE A 442 4.35 -10.36 -12.36
CA PHE A 442 2.95 -10.69 -12.09
C PHE A 442 2.30 -9.74 -11.11
N LYS A 443 1.05 -9.37 -11.38
CA LYS A 443 0.15 -8.78 -10.41
C LYS A 443 -1.19 -9.52 -10.43
N ILE A 444 -1.57 -10.10 -9.30
CA ILE A 444 -2.80 -10.88 -9.15
C ILE A 444 -3.63 -10.29 -8.01
N ARG A 445 -4.94 -10.19 -8.23
CA ARG A 445 -5.89 -9.57 -7.28
C ARG A 445 -6.93 -10.54 -6.72
N SER A 446 -6.97 -11.78 -7.20
CA SER A 446 -7.89 -12.80 -6.72
C SER A 446 -7.18 -14.16 -6.60
N PRO A 447 -7.60 -15.04 -5.68
CA PRO A 447 -7.11 -16.42 -5.64
C PRO A 447 -7.59 -17.23 -6.86
N GLY A 448 -7.13 -18.47 -7.00
CA GLY A 448 -7.65 -19.45 -7.98
C GLY A 448 -6.97 -19.45 -9.33
N MET A 449 -5.64 -19.52 -9.34
CA MET A 449 -4.85 -19.62 -10.56
C MET A 449 -3.57 -20.43 -10.33
N THR A 450 -3.21 -21.24 -11.33
CA THR A 450 -1.98 -22.05 -11.32
C THR A 450 -0.91 -21.43 -12.22
N ILE A 451 0.33 -21.38 -11.74
CA ILE A 451 1.50 -20.83 -12.44
C ILE A 451 2.57 -21.92 -12.39
N GLU A 452 2.84 -22.55 -13.52
CA GLU A 452 3.64 -23.79 -13.60
C GLU A 452 4.79 -23.64 -14.59
N ASP A 453 6.01 -24.00 -14.18
CA ASP A 453 7.22 -23.90 -15.02
C ASP A 453 7.43 -22.47 -15.60
N VAL A 454 7.28 -21.45 -14.76
CA VAL A 454 7.42 -20.03 -15.16
C VAL A 454 8.71 -19.43 -14.65
N ILE A 455 9.34 -18.57 -15.46
CA ILE A 455 10.54 -17.80 -15.10
C ILE A 455 10.15 -16.32 -14.97
N VAL A 456 10.54 -15.70 -13.85
CA VAL A 456 10.27 -14.29 -13.52
C VAL A 456 11.56 -13.62 -13.08
N ASN A 457 12.15 -12.79 -13.94
CA ASN A 457 13.48 -12.21 -13.72
C ASN A 457 13.63 -10.74 -14.08
N ASP A 458 14.59 -10.09 -13.42
CA ASP A 458 15.05 -8.73 -13.73
C ASP A 458 13.94 -7.66 -13.68
N ASN A 459 12.85 -7.91 -12.92
CA ASN A 459 11.75 -6.95 -12.81
C ASN A 459 12.07 -5.89 -11.75
N GLY A 460 11.80 -4.62 -12.09
CA GLY A 460 12.21 -3.45 -11.28
C GLY A 460 11.51 -3.30 -9.92
N ASN A 461 10.55 -4.16 -9.60
CA ASN A 461 9.90 -4.24 -8.30
C ASN A 461 9.66 -5.73 -7.92
N ALA A 462 8.48 -6.11 -7.43
CA ALA A 462 8.19 -7.50 -7.10
C ALA A 462 8.03 -8.41 -8.33
N GLY A 463 8.72 -9.56 -8.37
CA GLY A 463 8.52 -10.58 -9.39
C GLY A 463 7.07 -11.08 -9.39
N PHE A 464 6.55 -11.46 -8.21
CA PHE A 464 5.13 -11.75 -8.01
C PHE A 464 4.50 -10.78 -7.01
N ARG A 465 3.39 -10.13 -7.39
CA ARG A 465 2.60 -9.28 -6.49
C ARG A 465 1.17 -9.77 -6.30
N TYR A 466 0.78 -10.00 -5.04
CA TYR A 466 -0.61 -10.20 -4.66
C TYR A 466 -1.17 -8.92 -4.01
N ASN A 467 -2.21 -8.34 -4.59
CA ASN A 467 -2.90 -7.18 -4.02
C ASN A 467 -4.38 -7.19 -4.42
N PRO A 468 -5.31 -7.57 -3.52
CA PRO A 468 -6.70 -7.80 -3.88
C PRO A 468 -7.52 -6.51 -4.09
N ARG A 469 -6.90 -5.32 -3.99
CA ARG A 469 -7.59 -4.04 -4.16
C ARG A 469 -7.95 -3.77 -5.62
N VAL A 470 -9.24 -3.49 -5.88
CA VAL A 470 -9.75 -3.01 -7.18
C VAL A 470 -10.30 -1.59 -6.98
N SER A 471 -9.77 -0.62 -7.73
CA SER A 471 -10.18 0.78 -7.63
C SER A 471 -11.52 1.04 -8.31
N VAL A 472 -12.24 2.07 -7.84
CA VAL A 472 -13.53 2.54 -8.40
C VAL A 472 -13.47 2.76 -9.91
N SER A 473 -12.38 3.35 -10.40
CA SER A 473 -12.17 3.64 -11.83
C SER A 473 -12.13 2.38 -12.69
N LEU A 474 -11.30 1.41 -12.28
CA LEU A 474 -11.16 0.11 -12.94
C LEU A 474 -12.45 -0.70 -12.82
N GLN A 475 -13.08 -0.67 -11.65
CA GLN A 475 -14.32 -1.40 -11.39
C GLN A 475 -15.48 -0.86 -12.25
N ARG A 476 -15.62 0.46 -12.35
CA ARG A 476 -16.61 1.11 -13.23
C ARG A 476 -16.38 0.73 -14.70
N ASP A 477 -15.13 0.80 -15.15
CA ASP A 477 -14.73 0.47 -16.52
C ASP A 477 -14.94 -1.02 -16.87
N ILE A 478 -14.76 -1.95 -15.93
CA ILE A 478 -15.13 -3.37 -16.13
C ILE A 478 -16.66 -3.52 -16.21
N VAL A 479 -17.40 -2.95 -15.25
CA VAL A 479 -18.86 -3.12 -15.16
C VAL A 479 -19.59 -2.48 -16.33
N THR A 480 -19.12 -1.35 -16.87
CA THR A 480 -19.78 -0.68 -18.00
C THR A 480 -19.84 -1.55 -19.25
N TRP A 481 -18.94 -2.53 -19.46
CA TRP A 481 -19.06 -3.46 -20.58
C TRP A 481 -20.35 -4.31 -20.56
N LEU A 482 -20.90 -4.59 -19.37
CA LEU A 482 -22.17 -5.32 -19.21
C LEU A 482 -23.41 -4.43 -19.47
N GLU A 483 -23.24 -3.12 -19.66
CA GLU A 483 -24.35 -2.19 -19.79
C GLU A 483 -24.92 -2.03 -21.20
N ARG A 484 -24.22 -2.56 -22.22
CA ARG A 484 -24.58 -2.47 -23.63
C ARG A 484 -25.90 -3.21 -23.92
N ARG A 485 -26.52 -2.88 -25.06
CA ARG A 485 -27.88 -3.31 -25.45
C ARG A 485 -27.99 -3.70 -26.94
N GLU A 486 -26.83 -3.85 -27.58
CA GLU A 486 -26.66 -4.02 -29.02
C GLU A 486 -25.59 -5.10 -29.31
N GLN A 487 -25.65 -6.23 -28.60
CA GLN A 487 -24.89 -7.44 -28.94
C GLN A 487 -25.86 -8.61 -29.15
N PRO A 488 -26.52 -8.71 -30.33
CA PRO A 488 -27.61 -9.66 -30.58
C PRO A 488 -27.26 -11.13 -30.32
N GLU A 489 -25.98 -11.50 -30.45
CA GLU A 489 -25.51 -12.88 -30.36
C GLU A 489 -25.15 -13.34 -28.95
N MET A 490 -24.92 -12.42 -27.99
CA MET A 490 -24.59 -12.76 -26.59
C MET A 490 -25.54 -12.20 -25.53
N GLU A 491 -26.14 -11.03 -25.74
CA GLU A 491 -26.99 -10.39 -24.72
C GLU A 491 -28.32 -11.11 -24.49
N ALA A 492 -28.82 -11.88 -25.47
CA ALA A 492 -30.18 -12.43 -25.44
C ALA A 492 -30.48 -13.35 -24.21
N ASN A 493 -29.48 -14.02 -23.64
CA ASN A 493 -29.68 -15.05 -22.61
C ASN A 493 -28.73 -14.98 -21.39
N ASN A 494 -27.75 -14.07 -21.34
CA ASN A 494 -26.70 -14.12 -20.30
C ASN A 494 -26.63 -12.90 -19.36
N VAL A 495 -27.25 -11.77 -19.70
CA VAL A 495 -27.24 -10.54 -18.88
C VAL A 495 -28.67 -10.17 -18.50
N TYR A 496 -28.98 -10.16 -17.20
CA TYR A 496 -30.32 -9.92 -16.68
C TYR A 496 -30.35 -8.63 -15.86
N THR A 497 -31.22 -7.71 -16.24
CA THR A 497 -31.53 -6.55 -15.41
C THR A 497 -32.54 -6.95 -14.34
N ILE A 498 -32.18 -6.73 -13.07
CA ILE A 498 -33.04 -6.91 -11.90
C ILE A 498 -33.26 -5.55 -11.21
N PRO A 499 -34.40 -5.32 -10.53
CA PRO A 499 -35.57 -6.21 -10.44
C PRO A 499 -36.47 -6.11 -11.68
N ASN A 500 -37.04 -7.25 -12.09
CA ASN A 500 -37.93 -7.36 -13.25
C ASN A 500 -39.00 -8.43 -12.99
N ARG A 501 -40.25 -8.02 -12.70
CA ARG A 501 -41.35 -8.90 -12.27
C ARG A 501 -41.76 -9.95 -13.31
N ASN A 502 -41.35 -9.79 -14.57
CA ASN A 502 -41.57 -10.80 -15.60
C ASN A 502 -40.63 -12.01 -15.50
N ILE A 503 -39.57 -11.94 -14.67
CA ILE A 503 -38.53 -12.96 -14.54
C ILE A 503 -38.54 -13.52 -13.12
N THR A 504 -39.24 -14.63 -12.90
CA THR A 504 -39.33 -15.27 -11.58
C THR A 504 -38.32 -16.40 -11.37
N THR A 505 -37.65 -16.86 -12.45
CA THR A 505 -36.64 -17.93 -12.38
C THR A 505 -35.56 -17.71 -13.44
N ILE A 506 -34.30 -17.91 -13.08
CA ILE A 506 -33.15 -17.95 -14.00
C ILE A 506 -32.43 -19.29 -13.80
N SER A 507 -32.06 -19.95 -14.90
CA SER A 507 -31.34 -21.23 -14.88
C SER A 507 -29.92 -21.11 -15.45
N VAL A 508 -28.98 -21.75 -14.76
CA VAL A 508 -27.62 -22.06 -15.27
C VAL A 508 -27.57 -23.52 -15.72
N HIS A 509 -26.80 -23.76 -16.78
CA HIS A 509 -26.73 -25.06 -17.45
C HIS A 509 -25.27 -25.46 -17.71
N GLU A 510 -25.04 -26.75 -17.83
CA GLU A 510 -23.74 -27.36 -18.13
C GLU A 510 -23.14 -26.95 -19.50
N SER A 511 -23.93 -26.36 -20.41
CA SER A 511 -23.47 -25.89 -21.73
C SER A 511 -22.58 -24.65 -21.64
N GLN A 512 -21.43 -24.63 -22.33
CA GLN A 512 -20.46 -23.52 -22.35
C GLN A 512 -21.08 -22.12 -22.54
N LEU A 513 -22.13 -21.99 -23.36
CA LEU A 513 -22.82 -20.72 -23.61
C LEU A 513 -23.77 -20.27 -22.48
N ASN A 514 -24.15 -21.19 -21.58
CA ASN A 514 -25.15 -21.00 -20.52
C ASN A 514 -24.65 -21.35 -19.10
N GLN A 515 -23.36 -21.64 -18.94
CA GLN A 515 -22.71 -21.89 -17.64
C GLN A 515 -22.64 -20.64 -16.75
N ARG A 516 -22.74 -19.43 -17.31
CA ARG A 516 -22.65 -18.16 -16.56
C ARG A 516 -23.83 -17.22 -16.85
N LYS A 517 -24.32 -16.50 -15.83
CA LYS A 517 -25.37 -15.48 -15.92
C LYS A 517 -25.00 -14.27 -15.06
N PHE A 518 -25.06 -13.06 -15.62
CA PHE A 518 -24.86 -11.81 -14.89
C PHE A 518 -26.21 -11.21 -14.47
N LEU A 519 -26.33 -10.81 -13.20
CA LEU A 519 -27.49 -10.12 -12.66
C LEU A 519 -27.09 -8.68 -12.29
N LEU A 520 -27.67 -7.68 -12.96
CA LEU A 520 -27.36 -6.26 -12.80
C LEU A 520 -28.52 -5.55 -12.11
N ALA A 521 -28.28 -4.98 -10.92
CA ALA A 521 -29.24 -4.15 -10.23
C ALA A 521 -29.38 -2.79 -10.95
N ARG A 522 -30.60 -2.42 -11.33
CA ARG A 522 -30.91 -1.14 -12.00
C ARG A 522 -32.24 -0.55 -11.53
N ALA A 523 -32.41 0.76 -11.72
CA ALA A 523 -33.69 1.41 -11.51
C ALA A 523 -34.65 1.02 -12.67
N THR A 524 -35.70 0.27 -12.35
CA THR A 524 -36.70 -0.22 -13.31
C THR A 524 -38.08 0.37 -13.00
N SER A 525 -39.07 0.16 -13.87
CA SER A 525 -40.46 0.52 -13.59
C SER A 525 -41.03 -0.20 -12.37
N ASP A 526 -40.52 -1.42 -12.09
CA ASP A 526 -40.96 -2.24 -10.96
C ASP A 526 -40.39 -1.75 -9.62
N CYS A 527 -39.25 -1.05 -9.65
CA CYS A 527 -38.60 -0.42 -8.50
C CYS A 527 -37.94 0.92 -8.87
N PRO A 528 -38.72 2.02 -8.92
CA PRO A 528 -38.19 3.35 -9.22
C PRO A 528 -37.29 3.91 -8.11
N LEU A 529 -36.70 5.08 -8.35
CA LEU A 529 -35.92 5.85 -7.36
C LEU A 529 -36.85 6.68 -6.43
N ALA A 530 -37.85 6.02 -5.83
CA ALA A 530 -38.81 6.66 -4.93
C ALA A 530 -38.38 6.53 -3.46
N LEU A 531 -38.51 7.62 -2.68
CA LEU A 531 -38.02 7.72 -1.29
C LEU A 531 -38.89 7.03 -0.22
N LEU A 532 -40.09 6.57 -0.58
CA LEU A 532 -41.13 6.18 0.39
C LEU A 532 -41.60 4.73 0.26
N ASP A 533 -41.31 4.05 -0.86
CA ASP A 533 -41.74 2.68 -1.13
C ASP A 533 -40.51 1.76 -1.16
N PRO A 534 -40.38 0.79 -0.24
CA PRO A 534 -39.28 -0.18 -0.28
C PRO A 534 -39.44 -1.10 -1.49
N CYS A 535 -38.45 -1.09 -2.38
CA CYS A 535 -38.32 -2.09 -3.42
C CYS A 535 -38.06 -3.46 -2.77
N VAL A 536 -38.89 -4.45 -3.11
CA VAL A 536 -38.68 -5.85 -2.78
C VAL A 536 -38.93 -6.69 -4.03
N TYR A 537 -38.03 -7.60 -4.35
CA TYR A 537 -38.11 -8.47 -5.51
C TYR A 537 -37.51 -9.85 -5.20
N GLU A 538 -38.20 -10.90 -5.62
CA GLU A 538 -37.85 -12.29 -5.33
C GLU A 538 -37.62 -13.06 -6.64
N LEU A 539 -36.59 -13.90 -6.65
CA LEU A 539 -36.09 -14.62 -7.81
C LEU A 539 -35.60 -16.01 -7.39
N SER A 540 -35.94 -17.06 -8.15
CA SER A 540 -35.35 -18.39 -7.98
C SER A 540 -34.18 -18.59 -8.96
N LEU A 541 -33.03 -19.02 -8.47
CA LEU A 541 -31.89 -19.46 -9.29
C LEU A 541 -31.85 -20.98 -9.30
N LYS A 542 -31.65 -21.60 -10.48
CA LYS A 542 -31.64 -23.06 -10.63
C LYS A 542 -30.45 -23.55 -11.44
N ALA A 543 -29.80 -24.63 -11.01
CA ALA A 543 -28.82 -25.38 -11.80
C ALA A 543 -29.48 -26.62 -12.41
N SER A 544 -29.16 -26.90 -13.67
CA SER A 544 -29.54 -28.17 -14.32
C SER A 544 -28.39 -28.71 -15.17
N GLY A 545 -27.94 -29.91 -14.80
CA GLY A 545 -26.93 -30.73 -15.45
C GLY A 545 -27.22 -32.19 -15.08
N PHE A 546 -26.75 -33.14 -15.88
CA PHE A 546 -27.16 -34.55 -15.77
C PHE A 546 -26.01 -35.55 -15.93
N GLU A 547 -24.76 -35.15 -15.72
CA GLU A 547 -23.67 -36.12 -15.62
C GLU A 547 -23.83 -37.02 -14.38
N TYR A 548 -23.77 -38.33 -14.61
CA TYR A 548 -23.74 -39.42 -13.61
C TYR A 548 -24.84 -39.46 -12.54
N GLY A 549 -25.92 -38.68 -12.68
CA GLY A 549 -27.07 -38.69 -11.77
C GLY A 549 -26.85 -37.93 -10.46
N LEU A 550 -25.86 -37.05 -10.39
CA LEU A 550 -25.60 -36.18 -9.24
C LEU A 550 -26.31 -34.82 -9.40
N SER A 551 -26.56 -34.12 -8.28
CA SER A 551 -27.20 -32.80 -8.30
C SER A 551 -26.19 -31.68 -8.59
N ALA A 552 -26.36 -30.98 -9.70
CA ALA A 552 -25.61 -29.75 -10.02
C ALA A 552 -25.74 -28.68 -8.92
N ARG A 553 -24.72 -27.83 -8.78
CA ARG A 553 -24.67 -26.74 -7.79
C ARG A 553 -24.53 -25.38 -8.47
N ILE A 554 -24.73 -24.33 -7.68
CA ILE A 554 -24.61 -22.93 -8.10
C ILE A 554 -23.46 -22.30 -7.31
N ALA A 555 -22.50 -21.69 -8.00
CA ALA A 555 -21.55 -20.78 -7.38
C ALA A 555 -21.96 -19.33 -7.68
N ILE A 556 -21.78 -18.43 -6.71
CA ILE A 556 -22.10 -17.00 -6.87
C ILE A 556 -20.89 -16.16 -6.48
N GLN A 557 -20.47 -15.29 -7.40
CA GLN A 557 -19.43 -14.29 -7.21
C GLN A 557 -20.04 -12.89 -7.22
N ILE A 558 -19.60 -12.01 -6.31
CA ILE A 558 -19.90 -10.58 -6.41
C ILE A 558 -18.95 -9.96 -7.42
N VAL A 559 -19.49 -9.38 -8.49
CA VAL A 559 -18.71 -8.60 -9.46
C VAL A 559 -18.65 -7.15 -9.03
N ASN A 560 -19.77 -6.55 -8.58
CA ASN A 560 -19.79 -5.19 -8.04
C ASN A 560 -20.53 -5.14 -6.69
N ARG A 561 -19.92 -4.49 -5.68
CA ARG A 561 -20.45 -4.40 -4.31
C ARG A 561 -21.34 -3.17 -4.10
N VAL A 562 -22.15 -3.20 -3.04
CA VAL A 562 -22.97 -2.07 -2.58
C VAL A 562 -22.08 -0.92 -2.10
N GLY A 563 -22.11 0.23 -2.76
CA GLY A 563 -21.46 1.46 -2.26
C GLY A 563 -22.23 2.11 -1.09
N GLN A 564 -21.61 3.05 -0.38
CA GLN A 564 -22.28 3.83 0.68
C GLN A 564 -23.40 4.77 0.16
N ARG A 565 -23.58 4.86 -1.17
CA ARG A 565 -24.58 5.72 -1.85
C ARG A 565 -25.97 5.08 -1.94
N SER A 566 -26.05 3.77 -1.73
CA SER A 566 -27.26 2.96 -1.84
C SER A 566 -27.50 2.19 -0.55
N ASP A 567 -28.75 1.88 -0.22
CA ASP A 567 -29.07 0.98 0.88
C ASP A 567 -29.37 -0.45 0.45
N GLU A 568 -29.19 -0.78 -0.84
CA GLU A 568 -29.59 -2.07 -1.37
C GLU A 568 -28.87 -3.26 -0.73
N ASP A 569 -29.56 -4.40 -0.70
CA ASP A 569 -28.98 -5.70 -0.33
C ASP A 569 -29.66 -6.82 -1.14
N ILE A 570 -28.91 -7.89 -1.35
CA ILE A 570 -29.40 -9.14 -1.94
C ILE A 570 -29.16 -10.24 -0.91
N LEU A 571 -30.25 -10.83 -0.45
CA LEU A 571 -30.23 -12.00 0.41
C LEU A 571 -30.32 -13.25 -0.45
N ILE A 572 -29.41 -14.21 -0.23
CA ILE A 572 -29.36 -15.50 -0.93
C ILE A 572 -29.58 -16.60 0.10
N VAL A 573 -30.56 -17.48 -0.14
CA VAL A 573 -30.99 -18.53 0.80
C VAL A 573 -30.92 -19.89 0.11
N ASP A 574 -30.15 -20.82 0.68
CA ASP A 574 -30.20 -22.25 0.34
C ASP A 574 -31.08 -22.98 1.36
N LYS A 575 -32.36 -23.15 1.01
CA LYS A 575 -33.35 -23.81 1.88
C LYS A 575 -33.03 -25.26 2.23
N ASN A 576 -32.18 -25.93 1.44
CA ASN A 576 -31.78 -27.31 1.71
C ASN A 576 -30.49 -27.36 2.54
N GLY A 577 -29.61 -26.37 2.39
CA GLY A 577 -28.38 -26.23 3.19
C GLY A 577 -28.59 -25.61 4.58
N ASN A 578 -29.70 -24.91 4.79
CA ASN A 578 -29.95 -24.01 5.93
C ASN A 578 -28.92 -22.85 6.02
N GLU A 579 -28.41 -22.39 4.88
CA GLU A 579 -27.45 -21.29 4.79
C GLU A 579 -28.08 -20.04 4.15
N GLU A 580 -27.72 -18.87 4.67
CA GLU A 580 -28.22 -17.56 4.26
C GLU A 580 -27.02 -16.60 4.17
N TRP A 581 -26.92 -15.83 3.06
CA TRP A 581 -25.84 -14.88 2.82
C TRP A 581 -26.40 -13.53 2.34
N SER A 582 -26.00 -12.46 3.01
CA SER A 582 -26.22 -11.07 2.57
C SER A 582 -25.04 -10.63 1.71
N VAL A 583 -25.31 -10.22 0.46
CA VAL A 583 -24.29 -9.66 -0.44
C VAL A 583 -23.64 -8.41 0.14
N ARG A 584 -24.36 -7.66 0.99
CA ARG A 584 -23.84 -6.47 1.66
C ARG A 584 -23.01 -6.76 2.90
N LYS A 585 -23.41 -7.72 3.75
CA LYS A 585 -22.74 -7.99 5.03
C LYS A 585 -21.66 -9.07 4.92
N ASP A 586 -21.95 -10.13 4.19
CA ASP A 586 -21.14 -11.36 4.13
C ASP A 586 -20.21 -11.37 2.91
N ALA A 587 -19.87 -10.19 2.37
CA ALA A 587 -19.16 -10.00 1.11
C ALA A 587 -17.79 -10.70 1.03
N ILE A 588 -17.20 -11.10 2.16
CA ILE A 588 -15.95 -11.88 2.28
C ILE A 588 -16.14 -13.40 2.09
N GLN A 589 -17.36 -13.92 2.26
CA GLN A 589 -17.64 -15.34 2.03
C GLN A 589 -17.76 -15.67 0.54
N PHE A 590 -17.93 -14.65 -0.31
CA PHE A 590 -18.00 -14.81 -1.75
C PHE A 590 -16.61 -15.06 -2.35
N PRO A 591 -16.48 -15.98 -3.33
CA PRO A 591 -17.56 -16.73 -3.96
C PRO A 591 -18.08 -17.89 -3.11
N ILE A 592 -19.40 -17.91 -2.93
CA ILE A 592 -20.14 -18.99 -2.25
C ILE A 592 -20.44 -20.13 -3.22
N VAL A 593 -20.68 -21.33 -2.68
CA VAL A 593 -21.15 -22.51 -3.42
C VAL A 593 -22.37 -23.06 -2.69
N SER A 594 -23.47 -23.27 -3.40
CA SER A 594 -24.67 -23.85 -2.81
C SER A 594 -24.49 -25.33 -2.49
N SER A 595 -25.19 -25.79 -1.46
CA SER A 595 -25.35 -27.22 -1.18
C SER A 595 -26.31 -27.88 -2.17
N SER A 596 -27.27 -27.11 -2.71
CA SER A 596 -28.34 -27.61 -3.55
C SER A 596 -28.42 -26.94 -4.94
N SER A 597 -29.23 -27.51 -5.83
CA SER A 597 -29.43 -27.01 -7.19
C SER A 597 -30.39 -25.82 -7.30
N ASN A 598 -31.03 -25.39 -6.20
CA ASN A 598 -32.00 -24.29 -6.21
C ASN A 598 -31.69 -23.29 -5.09
N LEU A 599 -31.46 -22.03 -5.44
CA LEU A 599 -31.34 -20.93 -4.48
C LEU A 599 -32.54 -20.00 -4.60
N GLU A 600 -32.94 -19.40 -3.48
CA GLU A 600 -33.87 -18.27 -3.46
C GLU A 600 -33.10 -16.98 -3.21
N MET A 601 -33.42 -15.95 -4.00
CA MET A 601 -32.78 -14.64 -3.96
C MET A 601 -33.83 -13.57 -3.70
N ARG A 602 -33.58 -12.70 -2.71
CA ARG A 602 -34.44 -11.58 -2.34
C ARG A 602 -33.66 -10.27 -2.40
N TYR A 603 -33.96 -9.45 -3.40
CA TYR A 603 -33.44 -8.10 -3.56
C TYR A 603 -34.28 -7.10 -2.76
N THR A 604 -33.62 -6.16 -2.08
CA THR A 604 -34.25 -5.08 -1.31
C THR A 604 -33.52 -3.75 -1.48
N ARG A 605 -34.24 -2.63 -1.60
CA ARG A 605 -33.68 -1.26 -1.63
C ARG A 605 -34.74 -0.22 -1.22
N THR A 606 -34.37 0.80 -0.44
CA THR A 606 -35.25 1.94 -0.10
C THR A 606 -34.70 3.31 -0.55
N TYR A 607 -33.38 3.43 -0.69
CA TYR A 607 -32.70 4.69 -1.01
C TYR A 607 -31.48 4.49 -1.91
N GLY A 608 -31.18 5.52 -2.71
CA GLY A 608 -30.01 5.56 -3.57
C GLY A 608 -30.17 4.80 -4.88
N ASN A 609 -29.15 4.93 -5.74
CA ASN A 609 -29.10 4.25 -7.02
C ASN A 609 -28.59 2.82 -6.84
N PRO A 610 -29.20 1.82 -7.50
CA PRO A 610 -28.67 0.46 -7.53
C PRO A 610 -27.37 0.37 -8.33
N GLU A 611 -26.41 -0.39 -7.80
CA GLU A 611 -25.03 -0.56 -8.27
C GLU A 611 -24.59 -2.04 -8.27
N VAL A 612 -25.23 -2.94 -7.51
CA VAL A 612 -24.80 -4.35 -7.36
C VAL A 612 -24.82 -5.14 -8.67
N VAL A 613 -23.75 -5.92 -8.90
CA VAL A 613 -23.66 -6.90 -9.98
C VAL A 613 -23.21 -8.24 -9.43
N LEU A 614 -24.00 -9.29 -9.69
CA LEU A 614 -23.69 -10.67 -9.34
C LEU A 614 -23.40 -11.50 -10.59
N LEU A 615 -22.48 -12.45 -10.45
CA LEU A 615 -22.21 -13.49 -11.43
C LEU A 615 -22.62 -14.85 -10.84
N VAL A 616 -23.58 -15.49 -11.50
CA VAL A 616 -24.08 -16.82 -11.17
C VAL A 616 -23.42 -17.83 -12.11
N LEU A 617 -22.80 -18.85 -11.54
CA LEU A 617 -22.03 -19.89 -12.25
C LEU A 617 -22.64 -21.27 -11.99
N PHE A 618 -22.69 -22.08 -13.03
CA PHE A 618 -22.88 -23.53 -12.92
C PHE A 618 -21.63 -24.18 -12.33
N LEU A 619 -21.80 -25.08 -11.36
CA LEU A 619 -20.72 -25.94 -10.84
C LEU A 619 -21.19 -27.39 -10.86
N ASP A 620 -20.37 -28.31 -11.38
CA ASP A 620 -20.69 -29.72 -11.31
C ASP A 620 -20.66 -30.26 -9.86
N ALA A 621 -21.31 -31.39 -9.61
CA ALA A 621 -21.35 -32.05 -8.30
C ALA A 621 -19.98 -32.53 -7.80
N GLN A 622 -19.02 -32.84 -8.69
CA GLN A 622 -17.68 -33.30 -8.31
C GLN A 622 -16.64 -32.17 -8.27
N GLU A 623 -16.88 -31.06 -8.96
CA GLU A 623 -15.96 -29.92 -8.99
C GLU A 623 -15.87 -29.21 -7.63
N TYR A 624 -14.74 -28.53 -7.39
CA TYR A 624 -14.55 -27.66 -6.23
C TYR A 624 -13.87 -26.38 -6.70
N LEU A 625 -14.17 -25.26 -6.03
CA LEU A 625 -13.52 -24.00 -6.32
C LEU A 625 -12.06 -24.07 -5.88
N ASP A 626 -11.12 -23.88 -6.83
CA ASP A 626 -9.72 -23.65 -6.47
C ASP A 626 -9.60 -22.24 -5.89
N ARG A 627 -9.50 -22.16 -4.56
CA ARG A 627 -9.47 -20.89 -3.82
C ARG A 627 -8.07 -20.50 -3.35
N PHE A 628 -7.03 -20.90 -4.09
CA PHE A 628 -5.64 -20.60 -3.80
C PHE A 628 -4.87 -20.20 -5.06
N VAL A 629 -3.78 -19.45 -4.89
CA VAL A 629 -2.79 -19.25 -5.97
C VAL A 629 -1.72 -20.33 -5.81
N HIS A 630 -1.42 -21.07 -6.86
CA HIS A 630 -0.39 -22.12 -6.84
C HIS A 630 0.73 -21.78 -7.81
N VAL A 631 1.93 -21.53 -7.28
CA VAL A 631 3.16 -21.32 -8.05
C VAL A 631 4.01 -22.57 -7.92
N TYR A 632 4.26 -23.26 -9.03
CA TYR A 632 4.83 -24.61 -9.05
C TYR A 632 6.00 -24.71 -10.03
N ARG A 633 7.14 -25.29 -9.59
CA ARG A 633 8.36 -25.49 -10.42
C ARG A 633 8.87 -24.22 -11.13
N SER A 634 8.64 -23.05 -10.53
CA SER A 634 8.96 -21.75 -11.13
C SER A 634 10.26 -21.15 -10.58
N VAL A 635 10.85 -20.21 -11.31
CA VAL A 635 12.06 -19.47 -10.89
C VAL A 635 11.73 -17.99 -10.76
N ILE A 636 12.06 -17.40 -9.61
CA ILE A 636 11.83 -15.98 -9.30
C ILE A 636 13.18 -15.37 -8.89
N GLN A 637 13.85 -14.69 -9.80
CA GLN A 637 15.23 -14.23 -9.61
C GLN A 637 15.46 -12.77 -9.94
N THR A 638 16.50 -12.15 -9.39
CA THR A 638 16.95 -10.78 -9.76
C THR A 638 15.87 -9.68 -9.74
N ASN A 639 14.82 -9.84 -8.91
CA ASN A 639 13.79 -8.82 -8.68
C ASN A 639 14.07 -8.03 -7.40
N GLN A 640 13.45 -6.85 -7.23
CA GLN A 640 13.53 -6.10 -5.96
C GLN A 640 12.92 -6.93 -4.80
N TYR A 641 11.75 -7.51 -5.06
CA TYR A 641 11.10 -8.48 -4.17
C TYR A 641 10.80 -9.77 -4.92
N GLY A 642 11.01 -10.95 -4.33
CA GLY A 642 10.55 -12.20 -4.93
C GLY A 642 9.01 -12.25 -4.96
N LEU A 643 8.41 -12.13 -3.77
CA LEU A 643 6.98 -11.99 -3.54
C LEU A 643 6.69 -10.70 -2.78
N SER A 644 5.70 -9.92 -3.21
CA SER A 644 5.08 -8.83 -2.44
C SER A 644 3.59 -9.09 -2.26
N SER A 645 3.07 -8.99 -1.04
CA SER A 645 1.70 -9.37 -0.71
C SER A 645 1.03 -8.37 0.24
N MET A 646 -0.14 -7.87 -0.13
CA MET A 646 -0.84 -6.77 0.57
C MET A 646 -2.18 -7.25 1.15
N HIS A 647 -2.36 -7.12 2.47
CA HIS A 647 -3.57 -7.59 3.18
C HIS A 647 -4.22 -6.50 4.02
N TYR A 648 -5.36 -5.99 3.57
CA TYR A 648 -6.10 -4.90 4.20
C TYR A 648 -7.05 -5.42 5.29
N SER A 649 -7.16 -4.70 6.40
CA SER A 649 -8.08 -5.04 7.50
C SER A 649 -9.47 -4.39 7.36
N ASP A 650 -9.59 -3.30 6.60
CA ASP A 650 -10.88 -2.68 6.26
C ASP A 650 -11.37 -3.17 4.89
N PHE A 651 -12.66 -3.49 4.81
CA PHE A 651 -13.34 -3.99 3.61
C PHE A 651 -14.32 -2.98 3.00
N ASN A 652 -14.56 -1.83 3.66
CA ASN A 652 -15.61 -0.86 3.35
C ASN A 652 -15.04 0.54 3.07
N PHE A 653 -14.34 0.70 1.94
CA PHE A 653 -13.76 1.98 1.56
C PHE A 653 -14.84 3.01 1.16
N ALA A 654 -14.78 4.20 1.75
CA ALA A 654 -15.70 5.29 1.47
C ALA A 654 -15.62 5.86 0.03
N ASP A 655 -14.52 5.60 -0.68
CA ASP A 655 -14.37 5.96 -2.09
C ASP A 655 -15.15 5.02 -3.04
N GLY A 656 -15.49 3.80 -2.60
CA GLY A 656 -16.10 2.73 -3.41
C GLY A 656 -15.10 1.68 -3.92
N THR A 657 -13.85 1.70 -3.47
CA THR A 657 -12.86 0.63 -3.71
C THR A 657 -13.39 -0.69 -3.14
N ILE A 658 -13.20 -1.78 -3.88
CA ILE A 658 -13.54 -3.14 -3.44
C ILE A 658 -12.28 -4.00 -3.26
N LEU A 659 -12.42 -5.08 -2.49
CA LEU A 659 -11.38 -6.08 -2.29
C LEU A 659 -11.85 -7.44 -2.80
N ASN A 660 -11.11 -8.02 -3.75
CA ASN A 660 -11.31 -9.36 -4.30
C ASN A 660 -10.77 -10.44 -3.34
N ARG A 661 -11.22 -10.38 -2.10
CA ARG A 661 -10.78 -11.23 -0.98
C ARG A 661 -11.79 -12.29 -0.61
N TRP A 662 -11.26 -13.38 -0.06
CA TRP A 662 -12.05 -14.48 0.51
C TRP A 662 -11.70 -14.69 1.99
N SER A 663 -12.54 -15.40 2.74
CA SER A 663 -12.39 -15.61 4.17
C SER A 663 -11.21 -16.51 4.56
N VAL A 664 -10.71 -17.37 3.66
CA VAL A 664 -9.55 -18.26 3.90
C VAL A 664 -8.62 -18.30 2.67
N GLU A 665 -7.85 -17.24 2.46
CA GLU A 665 -6.93 -17.18 1.31
C GLU A 665 -5.70 -18.08 1.50
N LYS A 666 -5.23 -18.71 0.42
CA LYS A 666 -3.97 -19.47 0.41
C LYS A 666 -3.09 -19.08 -0.78
N LEU A 667 -1.82 -18.79 -0.50
CA LEU A 667 -0.76 -18.56 -1.47
C LEU A 667 0.26 -19.69 -1.32
N TRP A 668 0.40 -20.52 -2.35
CA TRP A 668 1.16 -21.76 -2.30
C TRP A 668 2.30 -21.75 -3.31
N PHE A 669 3.53 -21.73 -2.81
CA PHE A 669 4.76 -21.86 -3.57
C PHE A 669 5.30 -23.26 -3.36
N GLN A 670 5.52 -24.01 -4.44
CA GLN A 670 5.98 -25.39 -4.37
C GLN A 670 7.06 -25.66 -5.41
N LYS A 671 8.24 -26.16 -4.98
CA LYS A 671 9.40 -26.32 -5.87
C LYS A 671 9.81 -25.03 -6.60
N VAL A 672 9.60 -23.88 -5.96
CA VAL A 672 9.98 -22.56 -6.51
C VAL A 672 11.41 -22.23 -6.10
N ASN A 673 12.21 -21.71 -7.03
CA ASN A 673 13.56 -21.24 -6.74
C ASN A 673 13.59 -19.71 -6.69
N PHE A 674 13.91 -19.14 -5.53
CA PHE A 674 14.08 -17.70 -5.31
C PHE A 674 15.58 -17.38 -5.23
N THR A 675 16.12 -16.62 -6.19
CA THR A 675 17.58 -16.37 -6.24
C THR A 675 17.97 -14.93 -6.59
N ALA A 676 18.96 -14.36 -5.91
CA ALA A 676 19.47 -13.01 -6.21
C ALA A 676 18.42 -11.88 -6.17
N ASN A 677 17.35 -12.02 -5.39
CA ASN A 677 16.39 -10.93 -5.15
C ASN A 677 16.95 -9.96 -4.08
N THR A 678 16.77 -8.64 -4.29
CA THR A 678 17.63 -7.65 -3.63
C THR A 678 17.15 -7.11 -2.28
N GLU A 679 15.87 -6.81 -2.10
CA GLU A 679 15.34 -6.23 -0.84
C GLU A 679 14.60 -7.24 0.03
N ALA A 680 13.78 -8.12 -0.54
CA ALA A 680 13.17 -9.23 0.19
C ALA A 680 12.88 -10.44 -0.71
N VAL A 681 13.03 -11.65 -0.19
CA VAL A 681 12.54 -12.85 -0.87
C VAL A 681 11.01 -12.86 -0.84
N ILE A 682 10.43 -12.57 0.32
CA ILE A 682 8.99 -12.40 0.52
C ILE A 682 8.76 -11.19 1.42
N TRP A 683 7.93 -10.26 0.98
CA TRP A 683 7.45 -9.14 1.77
C TRP A 683 5.92 -9.19 1.90
N VAL A 684 5.45 -9.32 3.13
CA VAL A 684 4.03 -9.25 3.51
C VAL A 684 3.77 -7.94 4.24
N HIS A 685 2.74 -7.22 3.82
CA HIS A 685 2.36 -5.93 4.39
C HIS A 685 0.87 -5.85 4.73
N SER A 686 0.55 -5.53 5.98
CA SER A 686 -0.78 -5.13 6.40
C SER A 686 -0.81 -3.64 6.79
N PRO A 687 -1.33 -2.76 5.92
CA PRO A 687 -1.41 -1.32 6.20
C PRO A 687 -2.48 -1.01 7.26
N GLN A 688 -2.23 0.00 8.09
CA GLN A 688 -3.15 0.44 9.14
C GLN A 688 -4.42 1.04 8.55
N HIS A 689 -5.56 0.49 8.96
CA HIS A 689 -6.90 1.01 8.68
C HIS A 689 -7.75 0.93 9.94
N VAL A 690 -8.73 1.82 10.06
CA VAL A 690 -9.68 1.81 11.19
C VAL A 690 -10.66 0.65 10.99
N LEU A 691 -10.67 -0.32 11.90
CA LEU A 691 -11.70 -1.36 11.93
C LEU A 691 -13.06 -0.77 12.31
N ASN A 692 -14.11 -1.31 11.72
CA ASN A 692 -15.49 -1.01 12.09
C ASN A 692 -16.03 -2.13 12.98
N ASP A 693 -16.98 -1.80 13.86
CA ASP A 693 -17.64 -2.80 14.71
C ASP A 693 -18.30 -3.90 13.84
N GLY A 694 -17.89 -5.15 14.05
CA GLY A 694 -18.40 -6.30 13.29
C GLY A 694 -17.69 -6.62 11.97
N THR A 695 -16.51 -6.03 11.70
CA THR A 695 -15.67 -6.46 10.58
C THR A 695 -15.32 -7.96 10.67
N PRO A 696 -15.52 -8.76 9.59
CA PRO A 696 -15.21 -10.19 9.61
C PRO A 696 -13.70 -10.47 9.51
N ILE A 697 -13.28 -11.58 10.11
CA ILE A 697 -11.88 -12.04 10.12
C ILE A 697 -11.58 -12.85 8.84
N ALA A 698 -10.41 -12.61 8.25
CA ALA A 698 -9.85 -13.38 7.15
C ALA A 698 -8.63 -14.19 7.62
N GLN A 699 -8.53 -15.46 7.23
CA GLN A 699 -7.33 -16.27 7.39
C GLN A 699 -6.49 -16.22 6.10
N ILE A 700 -5.17 -16.15 6.22
CA ILE A 700 -4.22 -16.05 5.11
C ILE A 700 -3.10 -17.07 5.31
N GLY A 701 -3.11 -18.13 4.51
CA GLY A 701 -2.11 -19.20 4.53
C GLY A 701 -1.00 -19.00 3.50
N TYR A 702 0.24 -18.78 3.95
CA TYR A 702 1.43 -18.90 3.12
C TYR A 702 1.98 -20.32 3.22
N HIS A 703 2.02 -21.04 2.11
CA HIS A 703 2.63 -22.36 2.02
C HIS A 703 3.86 -22.29 1.13
N ILE A 704 5.00 -22.72 1.64
CA ILE A 704 6.28 -22.76 0.92
C ILE A 704 6.83 -24.17 1.09
N ASP A 705 6.76 -24.95 0.02
CA ASP A 705 6.92 -26.40 0.06
C ASP A 705 7.99 -26.88 -0.94
N ASN A 706 9.10 -27.43 -0.44
CA ASN A 706 10.21 -27.91 -1.25
C ASN A 706 10.81 -26.83 -2.18
N CYS A 707 10.75 -25.56 -1.75
CA CYS A 707 11.33 -24.42 -2.44
C CYS A 707 12.82 -24.25 -2.09
N SER A 708 13.53 -23.54 -2.96
CA SER A 708 14.94 -23.17 -2.81
C SER A 708 15.04 -21.65 -2.71
N VAL A 709 15.79 -21.13 -1.75
CA VAL A 709 15.97 -19.69 -1.49
C VAL A 709 17.47 -19.42 -1.34
N VAL A 710 18.14 -19.05 -2.42
CA VAL A 710 19.61 -19.07 -2.49
C VAL A 710 20.21 -17.79 -3.06
N ASN A 711 21.32 -17.30 -2.50
CA ASN A 711 22.03 -16.10 -2.96
C ASN A 711 21.17 -14.82 -3.00
N ASN A 712 20.17 -14.66 -2.14
CA ASN A 712 19.39 -13.42 -2.04
C ASN A 712 20.03 -12.46 -1.03
N THR A 713 19.96 -11.15 -1.28
CA THR A 713 20.40 -10.14 -0.31
C THR A 713 19.25 -9.64 0.56
N GLY A 714 17.99 -9.93 0.20
CA GLY A 714 16.82 -9.62 0.99
C GLY A 714 16.35 -10.75 1.91
N SER A 715 15.79 -10.42 3.08
CA SER A 715 15.20 -11.37 4.03
C SER A 715 13.76 -11.77 3.66
N LEU A 716 13.14 -12.65 4.46
CA LEU A 716 11.68 -12.74 4.55
C LEU A 716 11.20 -11.69 5.56
N ILE A 717 10.24 -10.85 5.16
CA ILE A 717 9.78 -9.69 5.92
C ILE A 717 8.25 -9.73 6.03
N GLU A 718 7.74 -9.67 7.26
CA GLU A 718 6.32 -9.47 7.55
C GLU A 718 6.15 -8.18 8.35
N THR A 719 5.28 -7.28 7.88
CA THR A 719 5.10 -5.94 8.45
C THR A 719 3.62 -5.65 8.70
N HIS A 720 3.27 -5.47 9.96
CA HIS A 720 1.93 -5.09 10.41
C HIS A 720 1.99 -3.74 11.09
N ARG A 721 1.13 -2.81 10.67
CA ARG A 721 1.11 -1.46 11.25
C ARG A 721 0.15 -1.31 12.43
N ASP A 722 -0.73 -2.29 12.64
CA ASP A 722 -1.63 -2.37 13.80
C ASP A 722 -2.06 -3.84 14.04
N LEU A 723 -1.47 -4.48 15.06
CA LEU A 723 -1.86 -5.84 15.48
C LEU A 723 -3.08 -5.85 16.41
N TYR A 724 -3.41 -4.72 17.05
CA TYR A 724 -4.54 -4.62 17.98
C TYR A 724 -5.88 -4.57 17.24
N SER A 725 -5.90 -3.94 16.07
CA SER A 725 -7.06 -3.85 15.17
C SER A 725 -6.76 -4.43 13.79
N SER A 726 -6.33 -5.70 13.77
CA SER A 726 -6.22 -6.51 12.55
C SER A 726 -7.45 -7.41 12.37
N ALA A 727 -8.00 -7.44 11.15
CA ALA A 727 -9.00 -8.43 10.74
C ALA A 727 -8.36 -9.63 9.99
N ASN A 728 -7.05 -9.79 10.10
CA ASN A 728 -6.26 -10.76 9.34
C ASN A 728 -5.48 -11.69 10.28
N VAL A 729 -5.66 -13.00 10.10
CA VAL A 729 -4.93 -14.08 10.79
C VAL A 729 -3.98 -14.72 9.80
N PHE A 730 -2.68 -14.61 10.05
CA PHE A 730 -1.63 -15.12 9.17
C PHE A 730 -1.17 -16.51 9.63
N HIS A 731 -1.00 -17.44 8.69
CA HIS A 731 -0.52 -18.80 8.93
C HIS A 731 0.63 -19.11 7.97
N TRP A 732 1.82 -19.38 8.49
CA TRP A 732 2.98 -19.77 7.71
C TRP A 732 3.24 -21.28 7.81
N ASN A 733 3.28 -21.96 6.67
CA ASN A 733 3.68 -23.36 6.53
C ASN A 733 4.94 -23.44 5.68
N LEU A 734 6.06 -23.84 6.28
CA LEU A 734 7.36 -23.99 5.62
C LEU A 734 7.77 -25.47 5.68
N TRP A 735 7.73 -26.19 4.55
CA TRP A 735 8.00 -27.62 4.50
C TRP A 735 9.13 -27.99 3.54
N SER A 736 10.19 -28.61 4.06
CA SER A 736 11.30 -29.19 3.28
C SER A 736 12.02 -28.20 2.33
N ASN A 737 12.12 -26.92 2.72
CA ASN A 737 12.78 -25.89 1.91
C ASN A 737 14.29 -25.84 2.14
N THR A 738 15.04 -25.46 1.12
CA THR A 738 16.47 -25.14 1.20
C THR A 738 16.65 -23.62 1.26
N PHE A 739 17.45 -23.15 2.21
CA PHE A 739 17.93 -21.77 2.28
C PHE A 739 19.45 -21.83 2.35
N ASP A 740 20.16 -21.12 1.47
CA ASP A 740 21.63 -21.20 1.36
C ASP A 740 22.24 -19.88 0.84
N ASN A 741 23.44 -19.52 1.31
CA ASN A 741 24.23 -18.37 0.82
C ASN A 741 23.46 -17.02 0.68
N ASN A 742 22.40 -16.79 1.44
CA ASN A 742 21.72 -15.49 1.47
C ASN A 742 22.55 -14.52 2.34
N GLU A 743 22.81 -13.30 1.86
CA GLU A 743 23.69 -12.35 2.56
C GLU A 743 23.06 -11.81 3.87
N ASN A 744 21.73 -11.88 3.97
CA ASN A 744 20.97 -11.46 5.14
C ASN A 744 20.18 -12.61 5.77
N THR A 745 19.95 -12.46 7.08
CA THR A 745 19.42 -13.47 7.98
C THR A 745 17.88 -13.45 8.06
N ILE A 746 17.28 -14.47 8.70
CA ILE A 746 15.81 -14.54 8.86
C ILE A 746 15.41 -13.76 10.13
N GLY A 747 14.65 -12.68 9.97
CA GLY A 747 14.30 -11.75 11.05
C GLY A 747 12.80 -11.62 11.28
N TYR A 748 12.33 -11.90 12.50
CA TYR A 748 10.98 -11.59 12.95
C TYR A 748 10.98 -10.31 13.81
N HIS A 749 10.26 -9.29 13.34
CA HIS A 749 10.22 -7.96 13.96
C HIS A 749 8.80 -7.63 14.43
N ILE A 750 8.65 -7.34 15.73
CA ILE A 750 7.41 -6.88 16.35
C ILE A 750 7.73 -5.58 17.09
N ASP A 751 7.26 -4.45 16.57
CA ASP A 751 7.62 -3.12 17.04
C ASP A 751 6.37 -2.28 17.34
N ASN A 752 6.35 -1.60 18.49
CA ASN A 752 5.33 -0.64 18.91
C ASN A 752 3.87 -1.19 18.84
N CYS A 753 3.68 -2.48 19.12
CA CYS A 753 2.39 -3.16 19.06
C CYS A 753 1.76 -3.35 20.46
N SER A 754 0.43 -3.51 20.50
CA SER A 754 -0.33 -3.75 21.73
C SER A 754 -1.13 -5.06 21.64
N VAL A 755 -0.81 -6.02 22.50
CA VAL A 755 -1.37 -7.36 22.59
C VAL A 755 -2.15 -7.44 23.91
N VAL A 756 -3.47 -7.24 23.86
CA VAL A 756 -4.30 -7.11 25.08
C VAL A 756 -5.52 -8.02 25.03
N ASN A 757 -5.85 -8.70 26.13
CA ASN A 757 -7.01 -9.62 26.27
C ASN A 757 -6.99 -10.87 25.35
N ASN A 758 -5.83 -11.38 24.96
CA ASN A 758 -5.70 -12.57 24.09
C ASN A 758 -5.62 -13.86 24.90
N THR A 759 -5.94 -15.00 24.29
CA THR A 759 -5.92 -16.34 24.93
C THR A 759 -4.87 -17.29 24.32
N GLY A 760 -3.80 -16.75 23.72
CA GLY A 760 -2.84 -17.48 22.90
C GLY A 760 -1.37 -17.14 23.18
N SER A 761 -0.47 -17.95 22.61
CA SER A 761 0.98 -17.89 22.78
C SER A 761 1.70 -17.56 21.47
N LEU A 762 2.88 -16.95 21.56
CA LEU A 762 3.82 -16.77 20.45
C LEU A 762 4.86 -17.90 20.51
N ILE A 763 4.84 -18.81 19.54
CA ILE A 763 5.65 -20.04 19.57
C ILE A 763 6.38 -20.21 18.24
N GLU A 764 7.70 -20.36 18.30
CA GLU A 764 8.52 -20.87 17.20
C GLU A 764 8.90 -22.35 17.45
N THR A 765 8.86 -23.16 16.40
CA THR A 765 9.30 -24.57 16.42
C THR A 765 10.00 -24.94 15.12
N HIS A 766 11.12 -25.65 15.21
CA HIS A 766 11.84 -26.19 14.04
C HIS A 766 11.71 -27.72 13.98
N ARG A 767 11.81 -28.28 12.77
CA ARG A 767 11.71 -29.74 12.54
C ARG A 767 13.03 -30.47 12.76
N ASP A 768 14.14 -29.83 12.39
CA ASP A 768 15.49 -30.29 12.68
C ASP A 768 16.15 -29.23 13.58
N LEU A 769 16.67 -29.69 14.71
CA LEU A 769 17.27 -28.86 15.75
C LEU A 769 18.80 -28.96 15.77
N TYR A 770 19.38 -29.92 15.03
CA TYR A 770 20.78 -30.31 15.17
C TYR A 770 21.62 -29.98 13.92
N SER A 771 21.01 -29.43 12.86
CA SER A 771 21.71 -29.02 11.63
C SER A 771 20.95 -27.96 10.81
N SER A 772 21.06 -26.69 11.22
CA SER A 772 20.51 -25.53 10.51
C SER A 772 21.59 -24.79 9.71
N ALA A 773 21.32 -24.53 8.43
CA ALA A 773 22.10 -23.58 7.62
C ALA A 773 21.80 -22.11 7.96
N ASN A 774 20.68 -21.85 8.65
CA ASN A 774 20.12 -20.51 8.86
C ASN A 774 20.37 -19.97 10.25
N VAL A 775 20.56 -18.65 10.32
CA VAL A 775 20.58 -17.85 11.54
C VAL A 775 19.28 -17.06 11.66
N PHE A 776 18.69 -17.09 12.86
CA PHE A 776 17.40 -16.49 13.19
C PHE A 776 17.58 -15.29 14.13
N HIS A 777 16.82 -14.23 13.90
CA HIS A 777 16.79 -13.03 14.74
C HIS A 777 15.36 -12.69 15.14
N TRP A 778 15.14 -12.51 16.43
CA TRP A 778 13.90 -11.99 16.99
C TRP A 778 14.14 -10.59 17.56
N ASN A 779 13.23 -9.66 17.26
CA ASN A 779 13.23 -8.34 17.85
C ASN A 779 11.82 -7.92 18.28
N LEU A 780 11.62 -7.80 19.59
CA LEU A 780 10.43 -7.22 20.22
C LEU A 780 10.81 -5.87 20.83
N TRP A 781 10.36 -4.76 20.23
CA TRP A 781 10.65 -3.41 20.72
C TRP A 781 9.36 -2.65 21.07
N SER A 782 9.33 -2.00 22.24
CA SER A 782 8.30 -1.00 22.61
C SER A 782 6.85 -1.54 22.63
N ASN A 783 6.66 -2.85 22.81
CA ASN A 783 5.34 -3.48 22.77
C ASN A 783 4.66 -3.51 24.15
N THR A 784 3.32 -3.58 24.18
CA THR A 784 2.52 -3.73 25.41
C THR A 784 1.69 -5.03 25.38
N PHE A 785 1.96 -5.93 26.32
CA PHE A 785 1.23 -7.18 26.56
C PHE A 785 0.43 -7.06 27.86
N ASP A 786 -0.88 -6.81 27.82
CA ASP A 786 -1.73 -6.58 29.02
C ASP A 786 -2.91 -7.56 29.12
N ASN A 787 -3.16 -8.12 30.31
CA ASN A 787 -4.33 -8.94 30.63
C ASN A 787 -4.60 -10.12 29.65
N ASN A 788 -3.55 -10.76 29.13
CA ASN A 788 -3.68 -11.94 28.28
C ASN A 788 -3.67 -13.25 29.11
N GLU A 789 -4.31 -14.31 28.62
CA GLU A 789 -4.32 -15.66 29.21
C GLU A 789 -3.56 -16.67 28.33
N ASN A 790 -2.89 -17.64 28.96
CA ASN A 790 -2.12 -18.70 28.27
C ASN A 790 -1.05 -18.14 27.32
N THR A 791 -0.37 -17.08 27.74
CA THR A 791 0.59 -16.32 26.92
C THR A 791 2.03 -16.73 27.22
N VAL A 792 2.54 -17.68 26.44
CA VAL A 792 3.94 -18.05 26.41
C VAL A 792 4.61 -17.40 25.20
N ILE A 793 5.79 -16.82 25.38
CA ILE A 793 6.73 -16.52 24.29
C ILE A 793 7.79 -17.63 24.33
N SER A 794 7.77 -18.53 23.36
CA SER A 794 8.67 -19.69 23.32
C SER A 794 9.45 -19.70 22.01
N VAL A 795 10.76 -19.51 22.10
CA VAL A 795 11.70 -19.57 20.96
C VAL A 795 12.78 -20.60 21.28
N HIS A 796 12.98 -21.56 20.38
CA HIS A 796 13.97 -22.63 20.53
C HIS A 796 14.90 -22.61 19.31
N LEU A 797 16.13 -22.14 19.47
CA LEU A 797 17.04 -21.85 18.37
C LEU A 797 17.81 -23.11 17.93
N PRO A 798 17.84 -23.49 16.64
CA PRO A 798 18.48 -24.71 16.19
C PRO A 798 20.01 -24.57 16.07
N ASP A 799 20.73 -25.68 16.14
CA ASP A 799 22.19 -25.74 16.01
C ASP A 799 22.66 -25.31 14.61
N THR A 800 23.64 -24.42 14.52
CA THR A 800 24.21 -24.01 13.22
C THR A 800 25.15 -25.08 12.66
N TYR A 801 24.99 -25.44 11.38
CA TYR A 801 25.83 -26.43 10.67
C TYR A 801 27.35 -26.15 10.80
N ASN A 802 27.72 -24.87 10.86
CA ASN A 802 29.07 -24.41 11.17
C ASN A 802 29.10 -23.81 12.58
N LEU A 803 29.45 -24.64 13.56
CA LEU A 803 29.50 -24.29 14.99
C LEU A 803 30.40 -23.07 15.31
N LEU A 804 31.35 -22.75 14.42
CA LEU A 804 32.29 -21.63 14.55
C LEU A 804 31.92 -20.40 13.70
N SER A 805 30.73 -20.36 13.09
CA SER A 805 30.25 -19.23 12.27
C SER A 805 30.37 -17.87 12.98
N PRO A 806 30.91 -16.81 12.35
CA PRO A 806 30.96 -15.47 12.97
C PRO A 806 29.56 -14.87 13.17
N ILE A 807 28.57 -15.28 12.37
CA ILE A 807 27.18 -14.85 12.48
C ILE A 807 26.43 -15.83 13.41
N THR A 808 25.70 -15.29 14.38
CA THR A 808 25.00 -16.07 15.43
C THR A 808 23.59 -15.56 15.66
N HIS A 809 22.71 -16.41 16.18
CA HIS A 809 21.30 -16.06 16.41
C HIS A 809 21.19 -14.85 17.34
N SER A 810 20.11 -14.07 17.22
CA SER A 810 19.82 -13.06 18.24
C SER A 810 18.37 -13.06 18.71
N PHE A 811 18.18 -12.65 19.96
CA PHE A 811 16.87 -12.49 20.55
C PHE A 811 16.86 -11.21 21.40
N LEU A 812 16.13 -10.20 20.92
CA LEU A 812 16.09 -8.87 21.51
C LEU A 812 14.67 -8.59 22.04
N ILE A 813 14.57 -8.24 23.32
CA ILE A 813 13.35 -7.75 23.96
C ILE A 813 13.71 -6.43 24.64
N THR A 814 13.31 -5.29 24.04
CA THR A 814 13.65 -3.95 24.54
C THR A 814 12.43 -3.05 24.75
N GLU A 815 12.39 -2.34 25.89
CA GLU A 815 11.36 -1.33 26.21
C GLU A 815 9.90 -1.84 26.23
N ASN A 816 9.67 -3.14 26.36
CA ASN A 816 8.33 -3.74 26.36
C ASN A 816 7.68 -3.72 27.75
N ARG A 817 6.35 -3.79 27.79
CA ARG A 817 5.51 -3.79 29.00
C ARG A 817 4.64 -5.05 29.03
N PHE A 818 4.88 -5.94 29.98
CA PHE A 818 4.11 -7.15 30.26
C PHE A 818 3.36 -6.98 31.59
N GLU A 819 2.04 -6.80 31.55
CA GLU A 819 1.23 -6.57 32.75
C GLU A 819 -0.01 -7.46 32.85
N ASN A 820 -0.38 -7.85 34.07
CA ASN A 820 -1.63 -8.56 34.39
C ASN A 820 -1.85 -9.90 33.62
N ASN A 821 -0.83 -10.47 32.98
CA ASN A 821 -0.98 -11.68 32.16
C ASN A 821 -1.07 -12.95 33.02
N ASN A 822 -1.83 -13.94 32.58
CA ASN A 822 -2.11 -15.19 33.30
C ASN A 822 -1.58 -16.41 32.52
N ASN A 823 -1.01 -17.40 33.23
CA ASN A 823 -0.19 -18.47 32.65
C ASN A 823 0.95 -17.93 31.75
N PHE A 824 1.59 -16.85 32.19
CA PHE A 824 2.63 -16.13 31.44
C PHE A 824 4.01 -16.80 31.54
N GLY A 825 4.83 -16.68 30.49
CA GLY A 825 6.26 -17.00 30.57
C GLY A 825 7.03 -16.73 29.28
N ILE A 826 8.30 -16.37 29.40
CA ILE A 826 9.24 -16.25 28.27
C ILE A 826 10.27 -17.38 28.38
N CYS A 827 10.39 -18.20 27.34
CA CYS A 827 11.37 -19.28 27.24
C CYS A 827 12.23 -19.09 26.00
N ILE A 828 13.55 -19.03 26.20
CA ILE A 828 14.57 -19.05 25.14
C ILE A 828 15.38 -20.34 25.32
N ASP A 829 15.52 -21.15 24.28
CA ASP A 829 16.15 -22.47 24.36
C ASP A 829 17.03 -22.74 23.13
N GLY A 830 17.81 -23.83 23.15
CA GLY A 830 18.62 -24.28 22.00
C GLY A 830 20.04 -23.69 21.90
N TYR A 831 20.52 -23.45 20.68
CA TYR A 831 21.92 -23.15 20.35
C TYR A 831 22.43 -21.78 20.87
N TYR A 832 23.71 -21.48 20.62
CA TYR A 832 24.36 -20.21 20.97
C TYR A 832 23.69 -19.00 20.30
N ALA A 833 23.40 -17.96 21.09
CA ALA A 833 22.77 -16.74 20.61
C ALA A 833 23.18 -15.50 21.42
N PHE A 834 23.08 -14.33 20.80
CA PHE A 834 23.11 -13.03 21.48
C PHE A 834 21.70 -12.67 21.99
N VAL A 835 21.54 -12.57 23.31
CA VAL A 835 20.23 -12.36 23.95
C VAL A 835 20.25 -11.05 24.72
N ASN A 836 19.47 -10.05 24.31
CA ASN A 836 19.37 -8.78 25.03
C ASN A 836 17.94 -8.58 25.52
N ILE A 837 17.74 -8.66 26.84
CA ILE A 837 16.47 -8.35 27.48
C ILE A 837 16.71 -7.11 28.32
N SER A 838 16.33 -5.92 27.82
CA SER A 838 16.62 -4.67 28.52
C SER A 838 15.49 -3.63 28.57
N SER A 839 15.45 -2.88 29.68
CA SER A 839 14.49 -1.81 29.93
C SER A 839 13.00 -2.22 29.89
N ASN A 840 12.69 -3.50 30.11
CA ASN A 840 11.31 -4.00 30.09
C ASN A 840 10.62 -3.89 31.46
N ASN A 841 9.29 -3.90 31.46
CA ASN A 841 8.46 -3.86 32.67
C ASN A 841 7.54 -5.08 32.74
N PHE A 842 7.80 -5.99 33.68
CA PHE A 842 7.00 -7.16 34.03
C PHE A 842 6.30 -6.90 35.37
N THR A 843 5.03 -6.49 35.36
CA THR A 843 4.28 -6.17 36.59
C THR A 843 2.99 -6.99 36.73
N ASN A 844 2.79 -7.62 37.90
CA ASN A 844 1.56 -8.35 38.25
C ASN A 844 1.18 -9.50 37.27
N ASN A 845 2.17 -10.18 36.68
CA ASN A 845 1.93 -11.38 35.86
C ASN A 845 1.88 -12.64 36.74
N ASN A 846 1.10 -13.63 36.32
CA ASN A 846 0.96 -14.93 36.96
C ASN A 846 1.53 -16.02 36.05
N ALA A 847 2.64 -16.64 36.46
CA ALA A 847 3.30 -17.71 35.72
C ALA A 847 2.47 -19.01 35.72
N ARG A 848 2.79 -19.92 34.80
CA ARG A 848 2.19 -21.26 34.76
C ARG A 848 2.61 -22.07 36.00
N GLN A 849 1.80 -23.06 36.38
CA GLN A 849 2.19 -24.02 37.42
C GLN A 849 3.55 -24.66 37.08
N GLN A 850 4.45 -24.68 38.07
CA GLN A 850 5.82 -25.17 37.96
C GLN A 850 6.74 -24.40 36.99
N SER A 851 6.43 -23.13 36.66
CA SER A 851 7.32 -22.25 35.90
C SER A 851 7.57 -20.89 36.57
N GLY A 852 8.43 -20.09 35.95
CA GLY A 852 8.66 -18.69 36.29
C GLY A 852 8.38 -17.73 35.11
N ILE A 853 8.84 -16.49 35.25
CA ILE A 853 8.56 -15.39 34.31
C ILE A 853 9.50 -15.41 33.09
N VAL A 854 10.81 -15.57 33.30
CA VAL A 854 11.82 -15.71 32.24
C VAL A 854 12.67 -16.95 32.49
N GLU A 855 12.86 -17.79 31.47
CA GLU A 855 13.74 -18.95 31.48
C GLU A 855 14.62 -19.00 30.22
N ILE A 856 15.93 -19.16 30.41
CA ILE A 856 16.94 -19.26 29.35
C ILE A 856 17.64 -20.63 29.47
N ARG A 857 17.69 -21.40 28.38
CA ARG A 857 18.14 -22.80 28.35
C ARG A 857 19.01 -23.14 27.14
N GLY A 858 19.56 -24.36 27.16
CA GLY A 858 20.32 -24.96 26.07
C GLY A 858 21.83 -24.74 26.20
N MET A 859 22.46 -24.28 25.13
CA MET A 859 23.88 -23.85 25.10
C MET A 859 24.06 -22.40 25.58
N GLU A 860 25.29 -21.98 25.87
CA GLU A 860 25.60 -20.64 26.35
C GLU A 860 24.99 -19.56 25.48
N LYS A 861 24.51 -18.51 26.15
CA LYS A 861 24.00 -17.31 25.50
C LYS A 861 24.93 -16.16 25.87
N HIS A 862 25.36 -15.37 24.89
CA HIS A 862 25.90 -14.06 25.19
C HIS A 862 24.71 -13.19 25.57
N PHE A 863 24.37 -13.18 26.86
CA PHE A 863 23.13 -12.55 27.32
C PHE A 863 23.37 -11.32 28.21
N ILE A 864 22.58 -10.29 27.94
CA ILE A 864 22.53 -9.04 28.69
C ILE A 864 21.11 -8.91 29.23
N PHE A 865 20.99 -8.92 30.55
CA PHE A 865 19.72 -8.74 31.27
C PHE A 865 19.81 -7.48 32.11
N GLU A 866 19.36 -6.33 31.58
CA GLU A 866 19.55 -5.05 32.27
C GLU A 866 18.36 -4.10 32.33
N ARG A 867 18.30 -3.29 33.40
CA ARG A 867 17.29 -2.23 33.59
C ARG A 867 15.83 -2.72 33.62
N ASN A 868 15.59 -4.02 33.72
CA ASN A 868 14.25 -4.58 33.74
C ASN A 868 13.59 -4.37 35.11
N ARG A 869 12.27 -4.18 35.12
CA ARG A 869 11.44 -4.11 36.32
C ARG A 869 10.60 -5.38 36.40
N ILE A 870 10.82 -6.21 37.41
CA ILE A 870 10.05 -7.43 37.67
C ILE A 870 9.39 -7.26 39.04
N ILE A 871 8.14 -6.80 39.04
CA ILE A 871 7.46 -6.33 40.25
C ILE A 871 6.13 -7.06 40.47
N ASP A 872 5.91 -7.57 41.68
CA ASP A 872 4.61 -8.13 42.13
C ASP A 872 4.08 -9.34 41.32
N ASN A 873 4.97 -10.05 40.61
CA ASN A 873 4.61 -11.23 39.82
C ASN A 873 4.50 -12.49 40.70
N TRP A 874 3.72 -13.49 40.24
CA TRP A 874 3.63 -14.81 40.84
C TRP A 874 4.31 -15.86 39.96
N GLY A 875 5.14 -16.73 40.54
CA GLY A 875 5.84 -17.80 39.83
C GLY A 875 7.01 -18.36 40.66
N MET A 876 7.53 -19.54 40.31
CA MET A 876 8.65 -20.14 41.03
C MET A 876 9.93 -19.31 40.91
N TRP A 877 10.14 -18.64 39.77
CA TRP A 877 11.26 -17.73 39.57
C TRP A 877 10.90 -16.49 38.75
N ALA A 878 11.67 -15.42 38.93
CA ALA A 878 11.62 -14.26 38.03
C ALA A 878 12.56 -14.46 36.83
N LEU A 879 13.81 -14.88 37.07
CA LEU A 879 14.77 -15.27 36.03
C LEU A 879 15.45 -16.60 36.40
N LYS A 880 15.39 -17.58 35.49
CA LYS A 880 16.19 -18.81 35.55
C LYS A 880 17.06 -18.91 34.30
N VAL A 881 18.34 -19.21 34.50
CA VAL A 881 19.31 -19.49 33.43
C VAL A 881 19.84 -20.89 33.69
N ASP A 882 19.70 -21.81 32.75
CA ASP A 882 19.99 -23.25 32.90
C ASP A 882 20.71 -23.78 31.66
N ILE A 883 22.03 -23.59 31.65
CA ILE A 883 22.89 -23.82 30.48
C ILE A 883 23.58 -25.18 30.61
N GLN A 884 23.07 -26.18 29.88
CA GLN A 884 23.40 -27.58 30.10
C GLN A 884 24.52 -28.12 29.18
N SER A 885 24.95 -27.32 28.20
CA SER A 885 25.97 -27.68 27.21
C SER A 885 26.94 -26.52 27.00
N GLN A 886 28.15 -26.82 26.51
CA GLN A 886 29.25 -25.86 26.34
C GLN A 886 29.56 -25.54 24.87
N SER A 887 29.89 -24.29 24.60
CA SER A 887 30.18 -23.75 23.27
C SER A 887 31.66 -23.89 22.93
N LEU A 888 31.95 -24.08 21.64
CA LEU A 888 33.33 -24.12 21.14
C LEU A 888 34.03 -22.75 21.13
N ARG A 889 33.45 -21.72 21.75
CA ARG A 889 33.87 -20.31 21.66
C ARG A 889 34.57 -19.78 22.92
N GLY A 890 34.83 -20.63 23.91
CA GLY A 890 35.44 -20.26 25.19
C GLY A 890 34.44 -19.61 26.14
N THR A 891 34.92 -18.74 27.04
CA THR A 891 34.08 -18.09 28.05
C THR A 891 33.10 -17.09 27.42
N VAL A 892 31.81 -17.43 27.45
CA VAL A 892 30.74 -16.58 26.90
C VAL A 892 30.26 -15.61 27.99
N PRO A 893 30.35 -14.28 27.78
CA PRO A 893 29.96 -13.31 28.79
C PRO A 893 28.46 -13.35 29.06
N SER A 894 28.07 -13.25 30.32
CA SER A 894 26.68 -13.01 30.70
C SER A 894 26.57 -12.03 31.86
N LEU A 895 25.64 -11.09 31.73
CA LEU A 895 25.58 -9.89 32.55
C LEU A 895 24.15 -9.63 33.03
N ILE A 896 23.97 -9.57 34.35
CA ILE A 896 22.71 -9.25 35.01
C ILE A 896 22.93 -8.01 35.86
N GLN A 897 22.50 -6.85 35.36
CA GLN A 897 22.74 -5.59 36.06
C GLN A 897 21.54 -4.65 36.08
N TYR A 898 21.50 -3.73 37.04
CA TYR A 898 20.56 -2.60 37.00
C TYR A 898 19.06 -2.99 37.08
N ASN A 899 18.71 -4.23 37.45
CA ASN A 899 17.33 -4.72 37.50
C ASN A 899 16.63 -4.46 38.84
N TYR A 900 15.30 -4.39 38.81
CA TYR A 900 14.43 -4.21 39.98
C TYR A 900 13.58 -5.47 40.18
N LEU A 901 13.98 -6.37 41.09
CA LEU A 901 13.24 -7.59 41.41
C LEU A 901 12.58 -7.42 42.78
N LEU A 902 11.32 -6.98 42.81
CA LEU A 902 10.64 -6.53 44.03
C LEU A 902 9.25 -7.17 44.21
N LYS A 903 8.97 -7.67 45.42
CA LYS A 903 7.65 -8.21 45.83
C LYS A 903 7.12 -9.39 45.00
N ASN A 904 7.95 -10.03 44.20
CA ASN A 904 7.55 -11.27 43.53
C ASN A 904 7.29 -12.35 44.60
N ARG A 905 6.42 -13.32 44.28
CA ARG A 905 5.86 -14.27 45.25
C ARG A 905 5.70 -15.68 44.67
N PHE A 906 5.94 -16.68 45.51
CA PHE A 906 5.55 -18.06 45.28
C PHE A 906 4.94 -18.63 46.56
N ILE A 907 3.78 -19.26 46.46
CA ILE A 907 3.09 -19.85 47.62
C ILE A 907 2.66 -21.27 47.23
N SER A 908 3.37 -22.27 47.76
CA SER A 908 2.97 -23.67 47.65
C SER A 908 1.93 -24.03 48.72
N THR A 909 0.93 -24.81 48.36
CA THR A 909 -0.16 -25.25 49.25
C THR A 909 0.12 -26.60 49.94
N THR A 910 1.20 -27.29 49.58
CA THR A 910 1.61 -28.55 50.20
C THR A 910 2.79 -28.31 51.13
N GLY A 911 2.66 -28.79 52.38
CA GLY A 911 3.62 -28.55 53.45
C GLY A 911 4.92 -29.35 53.35
N ASP A 912 5.73 -29.16 54.40
CA ASP A 912 7.06 -29.69 54.66
C ASP A 912 8.20 -29.12 53.78
N TYR A 913 9.14 -28.47 54.47
CA TYR A 913 10.40 -27.95 53.94
C TYR A 913 11.35 -29.14 53.82
N VAL A 914 11.76 -29.48 52.59
CA VAL A 914 12.69 -30.57 52.33
C VAL A 914 14.03 -29.96 51.92
N ASP A 915 15.05 -30.15 52.75
CA ASP A 915 16.37 -29.48 52.74
C ASP A 915 17.27 -29.80 51.52
N SER A 916 16.72 -30.11 50.34
CA SER A 916 17.50 -30.62 49.20
C SER A 916 17.34 -29.86 47.89
N TRP A 917 16.39 -28.93 47.74
CA TRP A 917 16.31 -28.07 46.54
C TRP A 917 15.54 -26.75 46.77
N PRO A 918 15.99 -25.62 46.17
CA PRO A 918 15.32 -24.33 46.29
C PRO A 918 13.99 -24.34 45.51
N ARG A 919 12.87 -24.22 46.22
CA ARG A 919 11.51 -24.28 45.62
C ARG A 919 11.14 -23.00 44.87
N SER A 920 11.73 -21.88 45.25
CA SER A 920 11.53 -20.59 44.59
C SER A 920 12.73 -19.65 44.78
N PHE A 921 13.06 -18.87 43.74
CA PHE A 921 14.18 -17.93 43.76
C PHE A 921 13.96 -16.73 42.82
N ALA A 922 14.46 -15.53 43.15
CA ALA A 922 14.27 -14.38 42.26
C ALA A 922 15.17 -14.50 41.01
N VAL A 923 16.46 -14.76 41.19
CA VAL A 923 17.41 -15.12 40.11
C VAL A 923 18.03 -16.47 40.43
N GLY A 924 18.21 -17.34 39.43
CA GLY A 924 18.96 -18.58 39.58
C GLY A 924 19.75 -18.89 38.32
N ILE A 925 21.06 -19.07 38.48
CA ILE A 925 21.98 -19.42 37.40
C ILE A 925 22.44 -20.86 37.62
N PHE A 926 22.27 -21.72 36.62
CA PHE A 926 22.48 -23.15 36.70
C PHE A 926 23.24 -23.67 35.48
N GLY A 927 23.90 -24.81 35.65
CA GLY A 927 24.62 -25.47 34.58
C GLY A 927 26.07 -25.00 34.46
N ALA A 928 26.55 -24.70 33.26
CA ALA A 928 27.97 -24.50 32.97
C ALA A 928 28.42 -23.03 32.84
N GLN A 929 27.52 -22.09 32.55
CA GLN A 929 27.85 -20.68 32.29
C GLN A 929 27.80 -19.84 33.58
N LEU A 930 28.88 -19.12 33.89
CA LEU A 930 28.91 -18.12 34.97
C LEU A 930 28.31 -16.79 34.50
N ALA A 931 27.72 -16.03 35.42
CA ALA A 931 27.16 -14.71 35.20
C ALA A 931 27.73 -13.68 36.17
N GLU A 932 27.94 -12.46 35.69
CA GLU A 932 28.25 -11.29 36.51
C GLU A 932 26.94 -10.62 36.94
N ILE A 933 26.72 -10.51 38.25
CA ILE A 933 25.46 -10.03 38.82
C ILE A 933 25.75 -8.81 39.71
N HIS A 934 25.52 -7.59 39.23
CA HIS A 934 25.85 -6.38 40.00
C HIS A 934 24.89 -5.19 39.76
N PHE A 935 24.78 -4.28 40.74
CA PHE A 935 23.87 -3.12 40.70
C PHE A 935 22.36 -3.44 40.61
N ASN A 936 21.93 -4.65 40.99
CA ASN A 936 20.52 -5.05 41.04
C ASN A 936 19.88 -4.76 42.41
N ARG A 937 18.54 -4.76 42.45
CA ARG A 937 17.74 -4.66 43.68
C ARG A 937 16.92 -5.92 43.91
N PHE A 938 17.12 -6.54 45.06
CA PHE A 938 16.44 -7.74 45.52
C PHE A 938 15.59 -7.42 46.76
N LYS A 939 14.28 -7.71 46.71
CA LYS A 939 13.37 -7.61 47.88
C LYS A 939 12.08 -8.42 47.66
N ASN A 940 12.17 -9.74 47.71
CA ASN A 940 11.10 -10.69 47.40
C ASN A 940 10.78 -11.57 48.63
N VAL A 941 10.16 -10.97 49.64
CA VAL A 941 9.86 -11.60 50.96
C VAL A 941 9.04 -12.90 50.87
N LEU A 942 8.30 -13.09 49.77
CA LEU A 942 7.46 -14.28 49.53
C LEU A 942 8.08 -15.26 48.51
N ILE A 943 9.40 -15.21 48.33
CA ILE A 943 10.21 -16.19 47.59
C ILE A 943 11.27 -16.71 48.57
N ASP A 944 11.63 -17.99 48.49
CA ASP A 944 12.56 -18.64 49.44
C ASP A 944 13.96 -17.99 49.39
N PHE A 945 14.53 -17.80 48.19
CA PHE A 945 15.86 -17.18 47.98
C PHE A 945 15.82 -15.97 47.04
N GLU A 946 16.71 -14.99 47.21
CA GLU A 946 16.89 -13.93 46.20
C GLU A 946 17.77 -14.40 45.05
N LEU A 947 18.82 -15.17 45.34
CA LEU A 947 19.76 -15.70 44.33
C LEU A 947 20.07 -17.18 44.58
N VAL A 948 20.23 -17.95 43.49
CA VAL A 948 20.83 -19.29 43.49
C VAL A 948 22.06 -19.31 42.59
N SER A 949 23.23 -19.62 43.16
CA SER A 949 24.53 -19.74 42.47
C SER A 949 24.78 -21.18 42.01
N GLY A 950 23.82 -21.74 41.28
CA GLY A 950 23.72 -23.17 40.93
C GLY A 950 24.65 -23.66 39.81
N CYS A 951 25.71 -22.92 39.46
CA CYS A 951 26.66 -23.32 38.42
C CYS A 951 27.55 -24.47 38.91
N LYS A 952 27.86 -25.40 38.01
CA LYS A 952 28.69 -26.57 38.25
C LYS A 952 30.05 -26.33 37.59
N SER A 953 30.95 -25.67 38.32
CA SER A 953 32.31 -25.42 37.84
C SER A 953 33.17 -26.69 37.85
N SER A 954 34.03 -26.85 36.85
CA SER A 954 35.12 -27.83 36.85
C SER A 954 36.34 -27.41 37.69
N GLU A 955 36.44 -26.12 38.04
CA GLU A 955 37.52 -25.55 38.84
C GLU A 955 37.01 -25.01 40.18
N VAL A 956 37.68 -25.38 41.27
CA VAL A 956 37.35 -24.97 42.64
C VAL A 956 37.56 -23.46 42.89
N SER A 957 38.37 -22.81 42.04
CA SER A 957 38.66 -21.37 42.08
C SER A 957 37.56 -20.49 41.48
N ASN A 958 36.59 -21.05 40.75
CA ASN A 958 35.54 -20.26 40.12
C ASN A 958 34.47 -19.87 41.12
N GLN A 959 34.29 -18.55 41.28
CA GLN A 959 33.28 -17.93 42.13
C GLN A 959 32.34 -17.12 41.24
N MET A 960 31.07 -17.02 41.62
CA MET A 960 30.11 -16.16 40.95
C MET A 960 30.23 -14.75 41.53
N ASN A 961 30.50 -13.75 40.69
CA ASN A 961 30.59 -12.36 41.15
C ASN A 961 29.18 -11.78 41.31
N VAL A 962 28.80 -11.51 42.56
CA VAL A 962 27.49 -10.99 42.98
C VAL A 962 27.63 -9.67 43.75
N THR A 963 28.71 -8.93 43.49
CA THR A 963 29.04 -7.70 44.21
C THR A 963 28.14 -6.51 43.82
N PHE A 964 28.14 -5.47 44.63
CA PHE A 964 27.40 -4.21 44.43
C PHE A 964 25.89 -4.36 44.20
N ASN A 965 25.25 -5.38 44.79
CA ASN A 965 23.78 -5.49 44.79
C ASN A 965 23.18 -4.89 46.08
N TRP A 966 21.89 -4.52 46.01
CA TRP A 966 21.10 -4.13 47.18
C TRP A 966 20.10 -5.24 47.52
N TRP A 967 20.24 -5.82 48.71
CA TRP A 967 19.50 -7.01 49.15
C TRP A 967 18.25 -6.72 49.99
N GLY A 968 17.88 -5.43 50.14
CA GLY A 968 16.80 -4.99 51.02
C GLY A 968 17.09 -5.13 52.52
N ILE A 969 18.26 -5.66 52.88
CA ILE A 969 18.74 -5.97 54.23
C ILE A 969 20.20 -5.51 54.34
N GLY A 970 20.59 -4.91 55.47
CA GLY A 970 21.93 -4.36 55.71
C GLY A 970 22.86 -5.24 56.54
N ASN A 971 22.58 -6.53 56.68
CA ASN A 971 23.27 -7.45 57.57
C ASN A 971 23.72 -8.70 56.78
N GLU A 972 25.04 -8.92 56.72
CA GLU A 972 25.68 -10.01 55.97
C GLU A 972 25.08 -11.39 56.31
N ALA A 973 24.88 -11.69 57.59
CA ALA A 973 24.32 -12.98 58.01
C ALA A 973 22.89 -13.23 57.51
N GLN A 974 22.11 -12.16 57.27
CA GLN A 974 20.76 -12.25 56.71
C GLN A 974 20.75 -12.20 55.18
N ILE A 975 21.81 -11.69 54.54
CA ILE A 975 22.00 -11.76 53.10
C ILE A 975 22.42 -13.18 52.70
N LEU A 976 23.35 -13.78 53.45
CA LEU A 976 23.75 -15.19 53.29
C LEU A 976 22.53 -16.12 53.32
N GLN A 977 21.63 -15.98 54.30
CA GLN A 977 20.37 -16.76 54.37
C GLN A 977 19.39 -16.55 53.19
N ARG A 978 19.69 -15.63 52.27
CA ARG A 978 18.89 -15.31 51.07
C ARG A 978 19.60 -15.66 49.77
N ILE A 979 20.83 -16.15 49.84
CA ILE A 979 21.61 -16.68 48.73
C ILE A 979 21.69 -18.20 48.94
N PHE A 980 21.52 -18.99 47.88
CA PHE A 980 21.75 -20.43 47.91
C PHE A 980 22.99 -20.75 47.08
N ASP A 981 24.06 -21.21 47.71
CA ASP A 981 25.35 -21.42 47.03
C ASP A 981 26.09 -22.71 47.45
N PHE A 982 27.43 -22.72 47.40
CA PHE A 982 28.26 -23.86 47.80
C PHE A 982 28.05 -24.27 49.26
N ASP A 983 27.79 -23.33 50.17
CA ASP A 983 27.63 -23.63 51.60
C ASP A 983 26.32 -24.38 51.90
N ASP A 984 25.28 -24.17 51.09
CA ASP A 984 24.03 -24.94 51.13
C ASP A 984 24.14 -26.26 50.35
N TRP A 985 24.92 -26.28 49.26
CA TRP A 985 24.98 -27.42 48.34
C TRP A 985 26.33 -27.54 47.62
N ASN A 986 27.20 -28.40 48.14
CA ASN A 986 28.62 -28.60 47.79
C ASN A 986 28.99 -28.86 46.29
N ILE A 987 28.04 -28.87 45.35
CA ILE A 987 28.30 -28.98 43.90
C ILE A 987 28.05 -27.66 43.15
N TYR A 988 27.72 -26.59 43.86
CA TYR A 988 27.44 -25.25 43.34
C TYR A 988 28.64 -24.30 43.52
N THR A 989 28.62 -23.14 42.89
CA THR A 989 29.71 -22.15 42.98
C THR A 989 29.49 -21.18 44.13
N LEU A 990 30.55 -20.83 44.86
CA LEU A 990 30.49 -19.80 45.91
C LEU A 990 30.09 -18.44 45.32
N ALA A 991 29.22 -17.70 46.02
CA ALA A 991 28.73 -16.39 45.60
C ALA A 991 29.47 -15.23 46.31
N GLU A 992 30.30 -14.49 45.58
CA GLU A 992 30.99 -13.30 46.09
C GLU A 992 30.04 -12.10 46.12
N PHE A 993 29.32 -11.90 47.22
CA PHE A 993 28.30 -10.83 47.35
C PHE A 993 28.82 -9.52 47.96
N SER A 994 30.06 -9.47 48.46
CA SER A 994 30.63 -8.31 49.17
C SER A 994 31.69 -7.62 48.32
N PRO A 995 31.68 -6.28 48.17
CA PRO A 995 30.84 -5.29 48.86
C PRO A 995 29.39 -5.27 48.34
N PHE A 996 28.44 -4.88 49.20
CA PHE A 996 27.02 -4.71 48.87
C PHE A 996 26.48 -3.36 49.36
N TYR A 997 25.30 -2.95 48.88
CA TYR A 997 24.67 -1.69 49.30
C TYR A 997 23.76 -1.89 50.51
N VAL A 998 24.03 -1.11 51.57
CA VAL A 998 23.25 -1.09 52.82
C VAL A 998 22.06 -0.13 52.71
N THR A 999 22.26 1.02 52.06
CA THR A 999 21.27 2.07 51.81
C THR A 999 20.51 1.81 50.51
N GLU A 1000 19.22 2.16 50.44
CA GLU A 1000 18.45 2.15 49.19
C GLU A 1000 18.80 3.38 48.34
N GLU A 1001 20.05 3.47 47.90
CA GLU A 1001 20.51 4.56 47.03
C GLU A 1001 19.97 4.38 45.60
N HIS A 1002 19.67 5.48 44.93
CA HIS A 1002 19.06 5.48 43.59
C HIS A 1002 20.10 5.21 42.49
N PHE A 1003 20.62 3.97 42.42
CA PHE A 1003 21.60 3.54 41.41
C PHE A 1003 21.21 3.76 39.94
N ILE A 1004 19.93 4.04 39.65
CA ILE A 1004 19.52 4.58 38.36
C ILE A 1004 18.34 5.54 38.53
N ASN A 1005 18.49 6.76 38.06
CA ASN A 1005 17.38 7.67 37.75
C ASN A 1005 17.00 7.54 36.27
N PHE A 1006 16.25 6.50 35.91
CA PHE A 1006 15.71 6.29 34.56
C PHE A 1006 14.22 5.93 34.65
N TRP A 1007 13.39 6.98 34.53
CA TRP A 1007 11.92 7.02 34.40
C TRP A 1007 11.04 6.89 35.67
N TRP A 1008 10.52 8.06 36.07
CA TRP A 1008 9.19 8.32 36.67
C TRP A 1008 8.78 7.63 37.99
N THR A 1009 9.01 8.34 39.10
CA THR A 1009 7.90 8.89 39.93
C THR A 1009 8.29 10.30 40.42
N PRO A 1010 7.33 11.21 40.69
CA PRO A 1010 7.66 12.61 40.95
C PRO A 1010 8.10 12.86 42.39
N GLN A 1011 9.42 12.83 42.65
CA GLN A 1011 9.95 13.66 43.74
C GLN A 1011 9.87 15.14 43.34
N LYS A 1012 9.28 15.95 44.21
CA LYS A 1012 8.99 17.37 43.94
C LYS A 1012 10.25 18.23 43.95
N VAL A 1013 10.90 18.35 42.79
CA VAL A 1013 11.82 19.47 42.52
C VAL A 1013 11.00 20.68 42.09
N HIS A 1014 10.86 21.66 42.99
CA HIS A 1014 10.13 22.90 42.73
C HIS A 1014 10.99 23.88 41.93
N ILE A 1015 10.85 23.88 40.60
CA ILE A 1015 11.44 24.89 39.71
C ILE A 1015 10.35 25.43 38.78
N TRP A 1016 9.99 26.71 38.93
CA TRP A 1016 8.94 27.37 38.13
C TRP A 1016 9.53 27.93 36.83
N PRO A 1017 8.88 27.74 35.66
CA PRO A 1017 9.52 28.05 34.38
C PRO A 1017 8.96 29.32 33.72
N ASN A 1018 9.82 30.26 33.25
CA ASN A 1018 9.85 30.82 31.87
C ASN A 1018 10.28 32.32 31.69
N VAL A 1019 11.14 32.58 30.67
CA VAL A 1019 11.69 33.82 30.02
C VAL A 1019 11.60 33.86 28.45
N ARG A 1020 11.10 34.90 27.74
CA ARG A 1020 11.20 35.02 26.25
C ARG A 1020 11.67 36.39 25.75
N ILE A 1021 12.62 36.43 24.80
CA ILE A 1021 13.15 37.62 24.12
C ILE A 1021 13.62 37.30 22.67
N LEU A 1022 13.81 38.34 21.85
CA LEU A 1022 14.30 38.39 20.45
C LEU A 1022 15.86 38.34 20.35
N VAL A 1023 16.47 38.02 19.19
CA VAL A 1023 17.93 37.81 19.07
C VAL A 1023 18.58 38.45 17.82
N LEU A 1024 19.88 38.78 17.90
CA LEU A 1024 20.74 39.20 16.78
C LEU A 1024 22.12 38.49 16.84
N GLY A 1025 22.28 37.38 16.10
CA GLY A 1025 23.53 36.63 15.84
C GLY A 1025 24.01 35.64 16.94
N HIS A 1026 24.71 34.53 16.67
CA HIS A 1026 24.76 33.65 15.48
C HIS A 1026 25.02 32.14 15.88
N LEU A 1027 24.01 31.25 15.95
CA LEU A 1027 24.08 29.77 16.17
C LEU A 1027 23.31 28.99 15.09
N ILE A 1028 23.88 27.97 14.47
CA ILE A 1028 23.21 27.16 13.43
C ILE A 1028 22.75 25.83 14.05
N ALA A 1029 21.48 25.47 13.85
CA ALA A 1029 20.92 24.19 14.29
C ALA A 1029 19.99 23.65 13.20
N GLU A 1030 20.36 22.52 12.58
CA GLU A 1030 19.56 21.86 11.55
C GLU A 1030 18.51 20.93 12.18
N GLY A 1031 17.24 21.18 11.84
CA GLY A 1031 16.08 20.39 12.27
C GLY A 1031 15.06 20.30 11.14
N THR A 1032 14.26 19.24 11.13
CA THR A 1032 13.27 18.96 10.09
C THR A 1032 11.87 19.48 10.47
N PHE A 1033 10.99 19.59 9.47
CA PHE A 1033 9.65 20.20 9.56
C PHE A 1033 8.75 19.67 10.70
N TRP A 1034 9.02 18.45 11.20
CA TRP A 1034 8.20 17.78 12.20
C TRP A 1034 8.60 18.08 13.66
N GLU A 1035 9.78 18.65 13.93
CA GLU A 1035 10.31 18.85 15.30
C GLU A 1035 10.99 20.23 15.55
N PRO A 1036 10.23 21.31 15.79
CA PRO A 1036 10.79 22.66 16.03
C PRO A 1036 11.10 22.96 17.52
N ILE A 1037 12.25 23.58 17.79
CA ILE A 1037 12.76 24.02 19.11
C ILE A 1037 11.96 25.22 19.67
N ARG A 1038 11.61 25.26 20.98
CA ARG A 1038 10.71 26.31 21.57
C ARG A 1038 10.99 26.66 23.05
N PHE A 1039 10.86 27.95 23.42
CA PHE A 1039 10.92 28.48 24.81
C PHE A 1039 9.67 29.37 25.15
N LYS A 1040 9.45 29.86 26.40
CA LYS A 1040 8.24 30.67 26.84
C LYS A 1040 8.53 31.71 27.98
N PRO A 1041 7.59 32.64 28.41
CA PRO A 1041 7.72 33.56 29.59
C PRO A 1041 6.71 33.42 30.80
N ILE A 1042 7.04 33.95 32.01
CA ILE A 1042 6.25 34.15 33.28
C ILE A 1042 6.04 35.65 33.63
N ASN A 1043 5.11 36.01 34.53
CA ASN A 1043 4.72 37.40 34.90
C ASN A 1043 4.90 37.76 36.41
N ILE A 1044 4.96 39.07 36.72
CA ILE A 1044 5.36 39.66 38.02
C ILE A 1044 4.41 39.33 39.19
N THR A 1045 3.09 39.29 39.00
CA THR A 1045 2.16 38.99 40.10
C THR A 1045 2.29 37.55 40.65
N GLU A 1046 2.81 36.61 39.85
CA GLU A 1046 3.15 35.27 40.35
C GLU A 1046 4.46 35.28 41.16
N TYR A 1047 5.39 36.20 40.89
CA TYR A 1047 6.63 36.36 41.66
C TYR A 1047 6.34 36.89 43.08
N GLU A 1048 5.43 37.85 43.23
CA GLU A 1048 5.06 38.45 44.53
C GLU A 1048 4.26 37.49 45.44
N GLU A 1049 3.39 36.63 44.88
CA GLU A 1049 2.75 35.53 45.63
C GLU A 1049 3.78 34.47 46.08
N ILE A 1050 4.82 34.20 45.29
CA ILE A 1050 5.86 33.20 45.60
C ILE A 1050 6.85 33.69 46.67
N GLN A 1051 7.16 35.00 46.71
CA GLN A 1051 7.94 35.61 47.81
C GLN A 1051 7.15 35.76 49.12
N GLY A 1052 5.88 35.33 49.15
CA GLY A 1052 5.02 35.38 50.34
C GLY A 1052 4.56 36.80 50.72
N GLN A 1053 4.74 37.79 49.84
CA GLN A 1053 4.29 39.17 50.06
C GLN A 1053 2.77 39.31 49.86
N VAL A 1054 2.14 38.38 49.12
CA VAL A 1054 0.68 38.32 48.90
C VAL A 1054 0.15 36.90 49.22
N PRO A 1055 -1.00 36.73 49.92
CA PRO A 1055 -1.45 35.40 50.34
C PRO A 1055 -1.98 34.52 49.19
N THR A 1056 -1.51 33.28 49.11
CA THR A 1056 -1.92 32.32 48.07
C THR A 1056 -3.38 31.86 48.20
N ARG A 1057 -4.05 31.72 47.04
CA ARG A 1057 -5.52 31.71 46.94
C ARG A 1057 -6.25 30.43 47.42
N TYR A 1058 -5.55 29.40 47.90
CA TYR A 1058 -6.13 28.09 48.24
C TYR A 1058 -5.76 27.58 49.64
N ARG A 1059 -6.47 28.08 50.65
CA ARG A 1059 -6.64 27.40 51.94
C ARG A 1059 -8.12 27.45 52.36
N ARG A 1060 -8.85 26.34 52.20
CA ARG A 1060 -10.15 26.11 52.86
C ARG A 1060 -10.22 24.67 53.37
N SER A 1061 -10.83 24.54 54.55
CA SER A 1061 -10.81 23.36 55.41
C SER A 1061 -11.79 22.27 54.98
N SER A 1062 -11.57 21.09 55.53
CA SER A 1062 -12.52 19.98 55.60
C SER A 1062 -13.88 20.39 56.19
N ILE A 1063 -14.98 19.82 55.66
CA ILE A 1063 -16.21 19.48 56.41
C ILE A 1063 -17.24 18.71 55.52
N THR A 1064 -17.98 17.79 56.16
CA THR A 1064 -19.22 17.08 55.77
C THR A 1064 -19.26 16.02 54.65
N LYS A 1065 -19.88 14.89 55.05
CA LYS A 1065 -20.56 13.87 54.22
C LYS A 1065 -21.87 14.43 53.61
N PHE A 1066 -22.52 13.57 52.80
CA PHE A 1066 -23.94 13.54 52.37
C PHE A 1066 -24.27 14.07 50.96
N TRP A 1067 -25.30 13.45 50.35
CA TRP A 1067 -25.91 13.71 49.02
C TRP A 1067 -25.17 13.24 47.75
N ARG A 1068 -25.33 11.94 47.43
CA ARG A 1068 -25.29 11.42 46.04
C ARG A 1068 -26.72 11.23 45.50
N ARG A 1069 -27.22 12.18 44.69
CA ARG A 1069 -28.25 11.94 43.63
C ARG A 1069 -28.44 13.21 42.79
N HIS A 1070 -28.43 13.07 41.45
CA HIS A 1070 -28.50 14.11 40.38
C HIS A 1070 -27.19 14.68 39.81
N TRP A 1071 -26.46 13.86 39.03
CA TRP A 1071 -25.29 14.31 38.26
C TRP A 1071 -25.54 14.50 36.74
N LYS A 1072 -26.65 13.98 36.18
CA LYS A 1072 -26.86 13.93 34.72
C LYS A 1072 -27.32 15.24 34.06
N SER A 1073 -27.71 16.27 34.82
CA SER A 1073 -28.14 17.58 34.25
C SER A 1073 -26.99 18.59 34.05
N LEU A 1074 -25.93 18.53 34.87
CA LEU A 1074 -24.90 19.59 34.89
C LEU A 1074 -23.97 19.58 33.66
N MET A 1075 -23.75 18.42 33.04
CA MET A 1075 -22.81 18.23 31.93
C MET A 1075 -23.23 18.93 30.62
N ARG A 1076 -24.54 19.14 30.38
CA ARG A 1076 -25.01 19.82 29.16
C ARG A 1076 -24.77 21.34 29.22
N PHE A 1077 -24.90 21.96 30.40
CA PHE A 1077 -24.69 23.40 30.57
C PHE A 1077 -23.21 23.79 30.44
N GLN A 1078 -22.28 22.95 30.91
CA GLN A 1078 -20.84 23.24 30.84
C GLN A 1078 -20.22 23.10 29.43
N ARG A 1079 -20.79 22.30 28.53
CA ARG A 1079 -20.29 22.19 27.14
C ARG A 1079 -20.61 23.43 26.30
N ALA A 1080 -21.82 24.00 26.43
CA ALA A 1080 -22.21 25.22 25.71
C ALA A 1080 -21.33 26.43 26.07
N LEU A 1081 -20.96 26.59 27.35
CA LEU A 1081 -20.09 27.66 27.83
C LEU A 1081 -18.63 27.55 27.36
N ARG A 1082 -18.16 26.35 26.98
CA ARG A 1082 -16.78 26.17 26.44
C ARG A 1082 -16.70 26.47 24.95
N ALA A 1083 -17.75 26.18 24.17
CA ALA A 1083 -17.79 26.54 22.76
C ALA A 1083 -17.77 28.06 22.56
N LYS A 1084 -18.59 28.81 23.32
CA LYS A 1084 -18.70 30.27 23.20
C LYS A 1084 -17.39 31.01 23.55
N ARG A 1085 -16.56 30.47 24.46
CA ARG A 1085 -15.24 31.05 24.82
C ARG A 1085 -14.13 30.82 23.80
N ARG A 1086 -14.26 29.84 22.88
CA ARG A 1086 -13.25 29.61 21.83
C ARG A 1086 -13.43 30.52 20.62
N ALA A 1087 -14.65 31.00 20.36
CA ALA A 1087 -14.94 31.88 19.23
C ALA A 1087 -14.41 33.31 19.45
N ASP A 1088 -14.60 33.87 20.67
CA ASP A 1088 -14.24 35.28 20.96
C ASP A 1088 -12.73 35.54 21.12
N TRP A 1089 -11.89 34.50 21.22
CA TRP A 1089 -10.45 34.67 21.54
C TRP A 1089 -9.58 35.08 20.35
N ASN A 1090 -10.04 34.86 19.10
CA ASN A 1090 -9.25 35.16 17.89
C ASN A 1090 -9.37 36.62 17.41
N ALA A 1091 -10.21 37.45 18.03
CA ALA A 1091 -10.60 38.75 17.46
C ALA A 1091 -10.03 40.00 18.17
N LYS A 1092 -9.38 39.86 19.33
CA LYS A 1092 -8.93 41.01 20.17
C LYS A 1092 -7.63 40.76 20.96
N ASP A 1093 -6.62 40.16 20.34
CA ASP A 1093 -5.27 40.13 20.92
C ASP A 1093 -4.37 41.17 20.22
N ILE A 1094 -4.08 42.25 20.96
CA ILE A 1094 -3.43 43.48 20.47
C ILE A 1094 -1.98 43.23 20.03
N VAL A 1095 -1.35 42.18 20.55
CA VAL A 1095 0.03 41.80 20.23
C VAL A 1095 0.19 41.46 18.73
N TYR A 1096 -0.81 40.85 18.11
CA TYR A 1096 -0.75 40.46 16.69
C TYR A 1096 -1.04 41.61 15.72
N GLN A 1097 -1.54 42.76 16.19
CA GLN A 1097 -1.66 43.97 15.36
C GLN A 1097 -0.35 44.76 15.28
N GLN A 1098 0.59 44.57 16.23
CA GLN A 1098 1.87 45.27 16.25
C GLN A 1098 3.03 44.46 15.63
N PHE A 1099 2.93 43.13 15.52
CA PHE A 1099 4.02 42.28 15.00
C PHE A 1099 3.54 41.24 13.96
N PRO A 1100 3.38 41.63 12.67
CA PRO A 1100 2.80 40.77 11.63
C PRO A 1100 3.62 39.52 11.28
N SER A 1101 4.91 39.48 11.62
CA SER A 1101 5.84 38.40 11.29
C SER A 1101 5.80 37.20 12.23
N LEU A 1102 5.08 37.27 13.36
CA LEU A 1102 4.93 36.15 14.31
C LEU A 1102 3.84 35.15 13.88
N ARG A 1103 3.78 34.83 12.58
CA ARG A 1103 2.92 33.75 12.07
C ARG A 1103 3.51 32.39 12.44
N ARG A 1104 2.66 31.51 12.95
CA ARG A 1104 3.03 30.18 13.48
C ARG A 1104 3.36 29.12 12.41
N GLN A 1105 3.65 29.55 11.19
CA GLN A 1105 3.70 28.73 9.97
C GLN A 1105 4.99 28.92 9.15
N ASP A 1106 5.96 29.68 9.66
CA ASP A 1106 7.23 29.93 8.96
C ASP A 1106 8.39 29.19 9.69
N PRO A 1107 9.11 28.25 9.05
CA PRO A 1107 9.97 27.28 9.74
C PRO A 1107 11.47 27.65 9.84
N PHE A 1108 11.87 28.88 9.48
CA PHE A 1108 13.30 29.21 9.37
C PHE A 1108 14.04 29.54 10.68
N TYR A 1109 15.28 29.05 10.74
CA TYR A 1109 16.28 29.05 11.83
C TYR A 1109 16.31 30.23 12.82
N GLN A 1110 16.58 29.93 14.09
CA GLN A 1110 16.96 30.89 15.14
C GLN A 1110 18.39 30.64 15.66
N ARG A 1111 19.09 31.73 15.98
CA ARG A 1111 20.53 31.80 16.28
C ARG A 1111 20.72 32.48 17.68
N PHE A 1112 21.57 32.00 18.60
CA PHE A 1112 21.73 32.43 20.02
C PHE A 1112 23.21 32.47 20.50
N THR A 1113 23.51 33.12 21.64
CA THR A 1113 24.87 33.20 22.26
C THR A 1113 24.87 32.73 23.72
N VAL A 1114 25.85 31.89 24.11
CA VAL A 1114 25.78 31.03 25.31
C VAL A 1114 27.15 30.80 25.99
N ARG A 1115 27.17 30.54 27.29
CA ARG A 1115 28.36 30.19 28.10
C ARG A 1115 28.01 29.21 29.23
N LEU A 1116 29.02 28.57 29.83
CA LEU A 1116 28.88 27.85 31.11
C LEU A 1116 29.45 28.70 32.25
N ASN A 1117 28.65 28.93 33.30
CA ASN A 1117 29.09 29.62 34.51
C ASN A 1117 29.22 28.63 35.67
N GLY A 1118 30.46 28.38 36.07
CA GLY A 1118 30.83 27.44 37.13
C GLY A 1118 32.31 27.59 37.48
N SER A 1119 32.74 27.05 38.61
CA SER A 1119 34.14 27.12 39.08
C SER A 1119 35.12 26.27 38.26
N ASN A 1120 34.63 25.57 37.23
CA ASN A 1120 35.42 24.73 36.33
C ASN A 1120 34.93 24.96 34.89
N PRO A 1121 35.81 25.21 33.90
CA PRO A 1121 35.38 25.48 32.52
C PRO A 1121 34.67 24.30 31.82
N ARG A 1122 34.66 23.09 32.42
CA ARG A 1122 34.00 21.90 31.86
C ARG A 1122 32.59 21.63 32.43
N TRP A 1123 32.15 22.34 33.47
CA TRP A 1123 30.81 22.19 34.02
C TRP A 1123 30.33 23.45 34.75
N GLY A 1124 29.07 23.81 34.54
CA GLY A 1124 28.46 25.01 35.12
C GLY A 1124 27.01 25.17 34.68
N PHE A 1125 26.36 26.23 35.15
CA PHE A 1125 25.03 26.59 34.67
C PHE A 1125 25.15 27.14 33.24
N LEU A 1126 24.30 26.64 32.35
CA LEU A 1126 24.25 27.11 30.98
C LEU A 1126 23.57 28.48 30.93
N GLU A 1127 24.34 29.54 30.77
CA GLU A 1127 23.83 30.90 30.70
C GLU A 1127 23.78 31.40 29.25
N MET A 1128 22.65 31.98 28.86
CA MET A 1128 22.45 32.60 27.56
C MET A 1128 22.53 34.12 27.72
N TYR A 1129 23.21 34.82 26.81
CA TYR A 1129 23.37 36.27 26.92
C TYR A 1129 22.08 37.00 26.55
N ASN A 1130 21.51 37.75 27.49
CA ASN A 1130 20.34 38.58 27.25
C ASN A 1130 20.77 39.98 26.80
N ALA A 1131 20.75 40.21 25.49
CA ALA A 1131 21.09 41.49 24.88
C ALA A 1131 20.15 42.66 25.29
N THR A 1132 18.97 42.38 25.86
CA THR A 1132 18.02 43.43 26.30
C THR A 1132 18.25 43.87 27.75
N THR A 1133 18.85 43.03 28.60
CA THR A 1133 19.24 43.41 29.98
C THR A 1133 20.75 43.61 30.15
N GLY A 1134 21.57 43.19 29.18
CA GLY A 1134 23.03 43.26 29.24
C GLY A 1134 23.67 42.17 30.11
N GLU A 1135 22.88 41.22 30.61
CA GLU A 1135 23.30 40.21 31.58
C GLU A 1135 23.21 38.79 30.99
N TYR A 1136 23.99 37.87 31.55
CA TYR A 1136 23.91 36.44 31.24
C TYR A 1136 22.86 35.78 32.14
N ILE A 1137 21.89 35.08 31.55
CA ILE A 1137 20.76 34.49 32.26
C ILE A 1137 20.83 32.96 32.18
N PRO A 1138 20.75 32.23 33.30
CA PRO A 1138 20.72 30.77 33.28
C PRO A 1138 19.50 30.24 32.51
N SER A 1139 19.75 29.40 31.52
CA SER A 1139 18.72 28.70 30.76
C SER A 1139 18.06 27.64 31.64
N CYS A 1140 16.74 27.65 31.70
CA CYS A 1140 15.95 26.67 32.44
C CYS A 1140 14.77 26.21 31.57
N ASP A 1141 15.05 25.22 30.73
CA ASP A 1141 14.06 24.53 29.92
C ASP A 1141 13.81 23.13 30.48
N ARG A 1142 12.54 22.72 30.53
CA ARG A 1142 12.12 21.38 30.97
C ARG A 1142 12.14 20.35 29.83
N GLU A 1143 12.28 20.80 28.58
CA GLU A 1143 12.32 19.95 27.37
C GLU A 1143 13.73 19.91 26.74
N PHE A 1144 14.78 20.24 27.51
CA PHE A 1144 16.17 20.24 27.03
C PHE A 1144 16.68 18.80 26.75
N THR A 1145 16.75 18.42 25.47
CA THR A 1145 17.07 17.05 25.05
C THR A 1145 18.57 16.73 24.98
N MET A 1146 18.91 15.44 24.90
CA MET A 1146 20.30 14.99 24.72
C MET A 1146 20.93 15.51 23.41
N ARG A 1147 20.14 15.66 22.33
CA ARG A 1147 20.58 16.25 21.07
C ARG A 1147 20.86 17.75 21.20
N ASN A 1148 20.08 18.47 22.01
CA ASN A 1148 20.39 19.87 22.35
C ASN A 1148 21.73 19.96 23.09
N ALA A 1149 21.99 19.06 24.06
CA ALA A 1149 23.27 19.01 24.77
C ALA A 1149 24.45 18.74 23.82
N GLN A 1150 24.33 17.79 22.89
CA GLN A 1150 25.37 17.49 21.88
C GLN A 1150 25.71 18.70 21.01
N VAL A 1151 24.70 19.41 20.50
CA VAL A 1151 24.90 20.64 19.69
C VAL A 1151 25.63 21.71 20.50
N PHE A 1152 25.30 21.88 21.79
CA PHE A 1152 25.99 22.82 22.68
C PHE A 1152 27.45 22.43 22.97
N ILE A 1153 27.73 21.15 23.22
CA ILE A 1153 29.09 20.64 23.51
C ILE A 1153 30.01 20.79 22.30
N LEU A 1154 29.52 20.45 21.09
CA LEU A 1154 30.23 20.67 19.83
C LEU A 1154 30.59 22.15 19.60
N THR A 1155 29.72 23.07 20.02
CA THR A 1155 29.93 24.52 19.86
C THR A 1155 30.92 25.11 20.88
N LEU A 1156 31.12 24.46 22.03
CA LEU A 1156 32.01 24.92 23.11
C LEU A 1156 33.46 24.39 23.01
N ILE A 1157 33.81 23.64 21.96
CA ILE A 1157 35.14 23.07 21.71
C ILE A 1157 35.65 22.21 22.88
N PHE A 1158 34.81 21.27 23.34
CA PHE A 1158 35.25 20.19 24.24
C PHE A 1158 35.16 18.84 23.54
N VAL A 1159 36.30 18.16 23.41
CA VAL A 1159 36.39 16.79 22.88
C VAL A 1159 35.77 15.84 23.90
N SER A 1160 34.89 14.96 23.42
CA SER A 1160 34.10 14.02 24.20
C SER A 1160 34.95 12.95 24.90
N VAL A 1161 34.58 12.64 26.15
CA VAL A 1161 34.82 11.38 26.85
C VAL A 1161 33.47 10.94 27.42
#